data_AF-A0AAN7TQ30-F1
#
_entry.id   AF-A0AAN7TQ30-F1
#
_cell.length_a   1.000
_cell.length_b   1.000
_cell.length_c   1.000
_cell.angle_alpha   90.00
_cell.angle_beta   90.00
_cell.angle_gamma   90.00
#
_symmetry.space_group_name_H-M   'P 1'
#
loop_
_entity.id
_entity.type
_entity.pdbx_description
1 polymer ?
#
loop_
_entity_poly.entity_id
_entity_poly.type
_entity_poly.pdbx_seq_one_letter_code
_entity_poly.pdbx_strand_id
1 'polypeptide(L)'
;MDGPSSWQSGTQRASFATNLTASQAQSYSLGAWIGSTDWLDMTAYNYVPTYTLSGPSPTTSGGPNSTSSVPTSSSTASVNAHPDSGSVPPTGAVLVSQNGQMNGSFSNITAALASLPNDNTNQTVFIYSGTYTEQVPTINRPGALRILGYTTAAPGSSYQNNTVTITFSRGLSVSPLPVGHSDAETATIQTASNRISWYNINMINSDNLDGLESNYVTLAASIYGNDIGFYAVSMIGWQDTLLTGATNGYQYYESSYIEGAIDFIWGYSKAYFKGCTIAAKRASSSMTAQSRASASAVGGYIFDQCLFTTAASATVDLTQAVYLGRPYSAYALVVVKNSYLDTCIQPAGWKVWSATDPRTDHITFAEYANQGPGAWQDNVAARQAFQNCTLLTSDTYSLATVMDSTSWIDMTYFNTIVTPAPLAPTTGSGSTVTVSGNSTYDGTIPPNGAIIVSQTPINGLTTYNTIQGALNAAPASSKTNATIFIYPGSYTEHLVVNKSGTTIFQGYSESTNNYANNQVTITFSYGVNTQSNESNSDSATVYATGNYFYAYNINFRNDNGTQQDIASLGFAVKSSKYALLYSCQVYGNQDTLLINGFLFAFKSYIEGNIDFIWGSGSGYFLNSTIAANEDDINITADKRTTNTTQAGFVFDQCTIVPAAGKSGFTSVGLGRPWNDLARVAYIDCYLSSMIEAAGWNQWSKSTPQTDQVTYGEYHNYGPGAAVCGRANFSQQLTDSSVVQFQLGNFFTTTSWIDYSRVDVQPFVVGIGSAPLPCATVSSSSTIILPTSTSSASTSTLSSTSSSSLPPTTILLTKTVTDKETLFTTFTSADITSTATSMVTEDHGSTVTPAVMTKTTTDKASTTVFFTTTVAAKTSTIVSTTVVSMVSTVTPLPSTITDDEGSTSTVTKFSTPKGTCKFMFTETKVRAKLVS
;
A
#
# COMPACT_ATOMS: atom_id res chain seq x y z
N MET A 1 64.04 -12.68 -4.68
CA MET A 1 64.79 -11.61 -5.35
C MET A 1 65.00 -12.13 -6.76
N ASP A 2 64.16 -11.87 -7.75
CA ASP A 2 63.62 -10.58 -8.19
C ASP A 2 62.09 -10.64 -8.38
N GLY A 3 61.36 -9.79 -7.67
CA GLY A 3 59.94 -9.53 -7.91
C GLY A 3 59.76 -8.10 -8.43
N PRO A 4 58.54 -7.69 -8.83
CA PRO A 4 58.24 -6.41 -9.49
C PRO A 4 58.49 -5.13 -8.65
N SER A 5 59.24 -5.25 -7.56
CA SER A 5 59.60 -4.20 -6.60
C SER A 5 61.06 -4.26 -6.13
N SER A 6 61.98 -4.84 -6.92
CA SER A 6 63.41 -4.67 -6.64
C SER A 6 63.76 -3.17 -6.67
N TRP A 7 64.49 -2.66 -5.67
CA TRP A 7 64.92 -1.26 -5.62
C TRP A 7 65.76 -0.91 -6.86
N GLN A 8 65.18 -0.14 -7.79
CA GLN A 8 65.87 0.32 -8.99
C GLN A 8 66.55 1.65 -8.70
N SER A 9 67.86 1.76 -8.94
CA SER A 9 68.56 3.04 -8.81
C SER A 9 68.02 4.03 -9.86
N GLY A 10 67.48 5.17 -9.43
CA GLY A 10 67.01 6.24 -10.34
C GLY A 10 65.51 6.55 -10.31
N THR A 11 64.68 5.82 -9.56
CA THR A 11 63.27 6.19 -9.34
C THR A 11 63.13 7.21 -8.20
N GLN A 12 62.35 8.29 -8.39
CA GLN A 12 62.06 9.25 -7.31
C GLN A 12 61.25 8.57 -6.19
N ARG A 13 61.91 8.30 -5.06
CA ARG A 13 61.28 7.90 -3.80
C ARG A 13 61.51 8.99 -2.77
N ALA A 14 60.70 9.03 -1.72
CA ALA A 14 60.84 9.99 -0.65
C ALA A 14 62.26 9.91 -0.05
N SER A 15 62.90 11.06 0.18
CA SER A 15 64.32 11.17 0.54
C SER A 15 64.72 10.48 1.87
N PHE A 16 63.74 10.12 2.69
CA PHE A 16 63.93 9.39 3.95
C PHE A 16 63.82 7.87 3.80
N ALA A 17 63.44 7.35 2.63
CA ALA A 17 63.34 5.92 2.40
C ALA A 17 64.74 5.31 2.21
N THR A 18 65.08 4.31 3.02
CA THR A 18 66.34 3.57 2.93
C THR A 18 66.07 2.15 2.46
N ASN A 19 66.85 1.66 1.49
CA ASN A 19 66.80 0.27 1.08
C ASN A 19 67.44 -0.60 2.17
N LEU A 20 66.68 -1.52 2.76
CA LEU A 20 67.24 -2.44 3.75
C LEU A 20 68.20 -3.41 3.05
N THR A 21 69.38 -3.63 3.62
CA THR A 21 70.22 -4.76 3.22
C THR A 21 69.51 -6.08 3.55
N ALA A 22 69.91 -7.17 2.91
CA ALA A 22 69.36 -8.50 3.22
C ALA A 22 69.47 -8.85 4.71
N SER A 23 70.56 -8.44 5.37
CA SER A 23 70.76 -8.60 6.81
C SER A 23 69.84 -7.71 7.66
N GLN A 24 69.56 -6.48 7.22
CA GLN A 24 68.61 -5.57 7.90
C GLN A 24 67.16 -6.00 7.69
N ALA A 25 66.81 -6.61 6.55
CA ALA A 25 65.48 -7.14 6.30
C ALA A 25 65.17 -8.39 7.13
N GLN A 26 66.20 -9.11 7.58
CA GLN A 26 66.06 -10.39 8.30
C GLN A 26 65.39 -10.23 9.68
N SER A 27 65.58 -9.09 10.36
CA SER A 27 64.86 -8.75 11.61
C SER A 27 63.35 -8.52 11.41
N TYR A 28 62.92 -8.37 10.15
CA TYR A 28 61.51 -8.22 9.76
C TYR A 28 60.97 -9.49 9.09
N SER A 29 61.72 -10.60 9.10
CA SER A 29 61.18 -11.90 8.70
C SER A 29 60.00 -12.26 9.60
N LEU A 30 58.99 -12.95 9.07
CA LEU A 30 57.74 -13.22 9.77
C LEU A 30 57.96 -13.76 11.19
N GLY A 31 58.82 -14.77 11.34
CA GLY A 31 59.15 -15.37 12.64
C GLY A 31 59.94 -14.44 13.58
N ALA A 32 60.82 -13.58 13.04
CA ALA A 32 61.54 -12.59 13.85
C ALA A 32 60.63 -11.43 14.30
N TRP A 33 59.64 -11.07 13.47
CA TRP A 33 58.71 -9.97 13.74
C TRP A 33 57.64 -10.33 14.78
N ILE A 34 57.14 -11.57 14.75
CA ILE A 34 56.03 -12.01 15.63
C ILE A 34 56.47 -13.01 16.72
N GLY A 35 57.76 -13.31 16.83
CA GLY A 35 58.35 -14.16 17.87
C GLY A 35 58.25 -15.66 17.63
N SER A 36 57.21 -16.16 16.97
CA SER A 36 57.10 -17.55 16.48
C SER A 36 56.01 -17.66 15.41
N THR A 37 56.20 -18.53 14.42
CA THR A 37 55.20 -18.85 13.40
C THR A 37 54.36 -20.09 13.73
N ASP A 38 54.56 -20.72 14.89
CA ASP A 38 53.94 -22.02 15.22
C ASP A 38 52.42 -21.96 15.36
N TRP A 39 51.86 -20.77 15.59
CA TRP A 39 50.42 -20.50 15.67
C TRP A 39 49.82 -20.00 14.34
N LEU A 40 50.65 -19.74 13.34
CA LEU A 40 50.19 -19.32 12.02
C LEU A 40 49.97 -20.53 11.12
N ASP A 41 48.87 -20.52 10.36
CA ASP A 41 48.69 -21.44 9.26
C ASP A 41 49.67 -21.10 8.13
N MET A 42 50.84 -21.72 8.20
CA MET A 42 51.90 -21.54 7.20
C MET A 42 51.52 -22.13 5.84
N THR A 43 50.48 -22.97 5.76
CA THR A 43 49.97 -23.47 4.48
C THR A 43 49.19 -22.38 3.76
N ALA A 44 48.33 -21.65 4.48
CA ALA A 44 47.63 -20.48 3.96
C ALA A 44 48.60 -19.32 3.65
N TYR A 45 49.59 -19.07 4.51
CA TYR A 45 50.60 -18.03 4.29
C TYR A 45 51.49 -18.31 3.06
N ASN A 46 51.88 -19.57 2.86
CA ASN A 46 52.68 -19.98 1.70
C ASN A 46 51.84 -20.28 0.46
N TYR A 47 50.51 -20.10 0.52
CA TYR A 47 49.65 -20.31 -0.63
C TYR A 47 49.97 -19.26 -1.70
N VAL A 48 50.55 -19.71 -2.81
CA VAL A 48 50.81 -18.85 -3.97
C VAL A 48 49.49 -18.72 -4.74
N PRO A 49 48.87 -17.52 -4.80
CA PRO A 49 47.64 -17.33 -5.54
C PRO A 49 47.85 -17.59 -7.03
N THR A 50 46.85 -18.17 -7.69
CA THR A 50 46.92 -18.59 -9.10
C THR A 50 46.89 -17.44 -10.12
N TYR A 51 46.92 -16.18 -9.69
CA TYR A 51 47.05 -15.04 -10.60
C TYR A 51 48.52 -14.66 -10.81
N THR A 52 48.94 -14.58 -12.06
CA THR A 52 50.25 -14.03 -12.43
C THR A 52 50.21 -12.50 -12.42
N LEU A 53 51.05 -11.87 -11.60
CA LEU A 53 51.32 -10.44 -11.68
C LEU A 53 52.35 -10.18 -12.80
N SER A 54 51.87 -9.96 -14.02
CA SER A 54 52.72 -9.51 -15.13
C SER A 54 52.97 -8.00 -15.02
N GLY A 55 54.08 -7.62 -14.39
CA GLY A 55 54.66 -6.28 -14.47
C GLY A 55 55.63 -6.15 -15.65
N PRO A 56 55.89 -4.93 -16.17
CA PRO A 56 56.72 -4.74 -17.36
C PRO A 56 58.20 -4.97 -17.04
N SER A 57 58.85 -5.85 -17.80
CA SER A 57 60.31 -5.97 -17.82
C SER A 57 60.89 -5.06 -18.92
N PRO A 58 61.97 -4.29 -18.69
CA PRO A 58 62.59 -3.49 -19.72
C PRO A 58 63.68 -4.31 -20.44
N THR A 59 63.73 -4.25 -21.78
CA THR A 59 64.86 -3.71 -22.57
C THR A 59 64.87 -4.14 -24.04
N THR A 60 64.96 -3.11 -24.89
CA THR A 60 65.79 -2.91 -26.11
C THR A 60 65.90 -3.95 -27.24
N SER A 61 65.51 -3.43 -28.43
CA SER A 61 66.14 -3.52 -29.77
C SER A 61 66.24 -4.85 -30.52
N GLY A 62 65.52 -4.94 -31.64
CA GLY A 62 65.81 -5.82 -32.78
C GLY A 62 64.55 -6.25 -33.54
N GLY A 63 64.24 -5.61 -34.69
CA GLY A 63 63.31 -6.20 -35.67
C GLY A 63 64.01 -7.27 -36.54
N PRO A 64 63.40 -7.78 -37.63
CA PRO A 64 62.00 -7.67 -38.09
C PRO A 64 61.36 -9.05 -38.38
N ASN A 65 60.03 -9.19 -38.24
CA ASN A 65 59.21 -9.86 -39.26
C ASN A 65 57.69 -9.88 -38.95
N SER A 66 56.96 -9.46 -39.99
CA SER A 66 55.65 -9.92 -40.48
C SER A 66 54.47 -10.17 -39.52
N THR A 67 53.41 -9.40 -39.82
CA THR A 67 52.00 -9.81 -39.94
C THR A 67 51.25 -10.22 -38.68
N SER A 68 50.48 -9.27 -38.12
CA SER A 68 49.01 -9.22 -38.26
C SER A 68 48.45 -8.43 -37.08
N SER A 69 47.80 -7.32 -37.40
CA SER A 69 47.17 -6.39 -36.48
C SER A 69 46.02 -7.03 -35.69
N VAL A 70 46.11 -6.96 -34.37
CA VAL A 70 44.93 -6.95 -33.48
C VAL A 70 44.99 -5.63 -32.70
N PRO A 71 43.99 -4.75 -32.79
CA PRO A 71 44.05 -3.45 -32.14
C PRO A 71 43.94 -3.60 -30.62
N THR A 72 44.90 -3.02 -29.90
CA THR A 72 44.81 -2.75 -28.47
C THR A 72 43.78 -1.64 -28.24
N SER A 73 42.63 -1.96 -27.67
CA SER A 73 41.68 -0.97 -27.16
C SER A 73 42.06 -0.60 -25.72
N SER A 74 42.79 0.51 -25.57
CA SER A 74 42.84 1.26 -24.32
C SER A 74 41.50 1.99 -24.13
N SER A 75 40.59 1.45 -23.32
CA SER A 75 39.38 2.18 -22.95
C SER A 75 39.67 3.14 -21.78
N THR A 76 40.20 4.32 -22.10
CA THR A 76 39.95 5.52 -21.30
C THR A 76 38.48 5.86 -21.45
N ALA A 77 37.62 5.20 -20.68
CA ALA A 77 36.19 5.47 -20.68
C ALA A 77 35.97 6.94 -20.28
N SER A 78 35.21 7.67 -21.11
CA SER A 78 34.89 9.06 -20.89
C SER A 78 34.17 9.25 -19.56
N VAL A 79 34.30 10.45 -19.01
CA VAL A 79 33.81 10.92 -17.71
C VAL A 79 32.33 10.58 -17.43
N ASN A 80 31.53 10.33 -18.46
CA ASN A 80 30.12 9.94 -18.39
C ASN A 80 29.77 8.87 -19.43
N ALA A 81 30.69 7.96 -19.72
CA ALA A 81 30.34 6.77 -20.48
C ALA A 81 29.25 5.99 -19.74
N HIS A 82 28.25 5.56 -20.49
CA HIS A 82 27.20 4.68 -19.99
C HIS A 82 27.81 3.47 -19.26
N PRO A 83 27.27 3.03 -18.12
CA PRO A 83 27.73 1.80 -17.49
C PRO A 83 27.41 0.59 -18.38
N ASP A 84 28.41 -0.27 -18.63
CA ASP A 84 28.20 -1.51 -19.41
C ASP A 84 27.29 -2.51 -18.68
N SER A 85 27.21 -2.42 -17.35
CA SER A 85 26.39 -3.29 -16.51
C SER A 85 25.95 -2.57 -15.23
N GLY A 86 24.71 -2.80 -14.83
CA GLY A 86 24.19 -2.40 -13.51
C GLY A 86 24.42 -3.45 -12.41
N SER A 87 24.76 -4.69 -12.77
CA SER A 87 24.88 -5.81 -11.82
C SER A 87 26.31 -6.31 -11.64
N VAL A 88 27.22 -5.93 -12.54
CA VAL A 88 28.64 -6.28 -12.48
C VAL A 88 29.45 -5.00 -12.23
N PRO A 89 30.25 -4.92 -11.15
CA PRO A 89 31.10 -3.77 -10.90
C PRO A 89 32.11 -3.57 -12.05
N PRO A 90 32.28 -2.34 -12.55
CA PRO A 90 33.34 -2.04 -13.51
C PRO A 90 34.73 -2.36 -12.95
N THR A 91 35.65 -2.76 -13.83
CA THR A 91 37.04 -3.02 -13.43
C THR A 91 37.65 -1.77 -12.78
N GLY A 92 38.21 -1.93 -11.59
CA GLY A 92 38.81 -0.82 -10.83
C GLY A 92 37.82 0.05 -10.04
N ALA A 93 36.52 -0.28 -10.03
CA ALA A 93 35.55 0.42 -9.19
C ALA A 93 35.83 0.17 -7.69
N VAL A 94 35.67 1.23 -6.88
CA VAL A 94 35.61 1.09 -5.43
C VAL A 94 34.25 0.51 -5.05
N LEU A 95 34.27 -0.59 -4.29
CA LEU A 95 33.06 -1.34 -3.96
C LEU A 95 32.50 -0.88 -2.61
N VAL A 96 31.17 -0.77 -2.52
CA VAL A 96 30.43 -0.53 -1.28
C VAL A 96 29.40 -1.62 -1.11
N SER A 97 29.36 -2.28 0.03
CA SER A 97 28.29 -3.21 0.39
C SER A 97 27.90 -3.05 1.85
N GLN A 98 26.64 -3.30 2.16
CA GLN A 98 26.13 -3.17 3.53
C GLN A 98 26.97 -4.04 4.48
N ASN A 99 27.50 -3.44 5.54
CA ASN A 99 28.37 -4.10 6.52
C ASN A 99 29.61 -4.81 5.92
N GLY A 100 30.04 -4.44 4.72
CA GLY A 100 31.22 -5.05 4.07
C GLY A 100 31.01 -6.50 3.63
N GLN A 101 29.77 -6.91 3.35
CA GLN A 101 29.42 -8.28 2.92
C GLN A 101 30.20 -8.77 1.68
N MET A 102 30.58 -7.87 0.78
CA MET A 102 31.39 -8.19 -0.39
C MET A 102 32.87 -8.02 -0.09
N ASN A 103 33.67 -9.03 -0.46
CA ASN A 103 35.11 -9.00 -0.24
C ASN A 103 35.75 -7.75 -0.88
N GLY A 104 36.57 -7.03 -0.12
CA GLY A 104 37.24 -5.81 -0.56
C GLY A 104 36.33 -4.58 -0.69
N SER A 105 35.09 -4.64 -0.22
CA SER A 105 34.19 -3.48 -0.21
C SER A 105 34.26 -2.68 1.10
N PHE A 106 33.97 -1.39 1.00
CA PHE A 106 33.68 -0.55 2.15
C PHE A 106 32.27 -0.81 2.67
N SER A 107 32.07 -0.64 3.98
CA SER A 107 30.78 -0.84 4.63
C SER A 107 29.76 0.28 4.37
N ASN A 108 30.24 1.44 3.90
CA ASN A 108 29.43 2.65 3.69
C ASN A 108 30.05 3.53 2.59
N ILE A 109 29.24 4.45 2.05
CA ILE A 109 29.63 5.33 0.95
C ILE A 109 30.69 6.33 1.41
N THR A 110 30.58 6.85 2.63
CA THR A 110 31.52 7.81 3.22
C THR A 110 32.97 7.29 3.18
N ALA A 111 33.20 6.06 3.62
CA ALA A 111 34.53 5.45 3.63
C ALA A 111 35.06 5.17 2.21
N ALA A 112 34.18 4.73 1.30
CA ALA A 112 34.55 4.57 -0.10
C ALA A 112 34.97 5.90 -0.74
N LEU A 113 34.21 6.97 -0.51
CA LEU A 113 34.56 8.30 -1.02
C LEU A 113 35.88 8.82 -0.45
N ALA A 114 36.17 8.55 0.82
CA ALA A 114 37.43 8.92 1.47
C ALA A 114 38.65 8.12 0.94
N SER A 115 38.43 6.93 0.37
CA SER A 115 39.51 6.08 -0.16
C SER A 115 40.02 6.51 -1.54
N LEU A 116 39.23 7.29 -2.26
CA LEU A 116 39.51 7.70 -3.63
C LEU A 116 40.61 8.78 -3.67
N PRO A 117 41.50 8.76 -4.68
CA PRO A 117 42.55 9.75 -4.80
C PRO A 117 41.98 11.16 -4.97
N ASN A 118 42.69 12.14 -4.39
CA ASN A 118 42.36 13.56 -4.54
C ASN A 118 43.15 14.18 -5.69
N ASP A 119 42.91 13.70 -6.90
CA ASP A 119 43.55 14.18 -8.13
C ASP A 119 42.52 14.28 -9.28
N ASN A 120 42.99 14.45 -10.52
CA ASN A 120 42.14 14.62 -11.69
C ASN A 120 41.71 13.30 -12.36
N THR A 121 42.07 12.15 -11.79
CA THR A 121 41.72 10.84 -12.37
C THR A 121 40.23 10.56 -12.26
N ASN A 122 39.68 9.83 -13.23
CA ASN A 122 38.29 9.41 -13.20
C ASN A 122 38.12 8.24 -12.23
N GLN A 123 37.11 8.31 -11.37
CA GLN A 123 36.84 7.30 -10.37
C GLN A 123 35.43 6.74 -10.54
N THR A 124 35.25 5.46 -10.21
CA THR A 124 33.92 4.82 -10.15
C THR A 124 33.71 4.20 -8.77
N VAL A 125 32.55 4.47 -8.18
CA VAL A 125 32.06 3.78 -6.98
C VAL A 125 30.89 2.90 -7.39
N PHE A 126 30.93 1.62 -7.04
CA PHE A 126 29.85 0.66 -7.25
C PHE A 126 29.24 0.27 -5.91
N ILE A 127 27.94 0.43 -5.77
CA ILE A 127 27.21 0.21 -4.52
C ILE A 127 26.29 -1.00 -4.71
N TYR A 128 26.52 -2.06 -3.95
CA TYR A 128 25.64 -3.24 -3.94
C TYR A 128 24.28 -2.92 -3.32
N SER A 129 23.27 -3.69 -3.72
CA SER A 129 21.90 -3.59 -3.19
C SER A 129 21.88 -3.51 -1.66
N GLY A 130 21.01 -2.67 -1.12
CA GLY A 130 20.89 -2.48 0.32
C GLY A 130 20.49 -1.06 0.71
N THR A 131 20.23 -0.88 2.01
CA THR A 131 19.93 0.42 2.61
C THR A 131 21.11 0.89 3.45
N TYR A 132 21.62 2.08 3.13
CA TYR A 132 22.76 2.73 3.75
C TYR A 132 22.26 3.96 4.52
N THR A 133 22.25 3.86 5.85
CA THR A 133 21.80 4.95 6.71
C THR A 133 22.99 5.85 7.08
N GLU A 134 23.25 6.87 6.25
CA GLU A 134 24.33 7.82 6.45
C GLU A 134 24.05 9.16 5.76
N GLN A 135 24.55 10.25 6.34
CA GLN A 135 24.67 11.52 5.63
C GLN A 135 25.99 11.50 4.86
N VAL A 136 25.93 11.47 3.53
CA VAL A 136 27.14 11.40 2.71
C VAL A 136 27.85 12.75 2.73
N PRO A 137 29.15 12.83 3.12
CA PRO A 137 29.90 14.07 3.08
C PRO A 137 29.92 14.69 1.69
N THR A 138 30.06 16.01 1.65
CA THR A 138 30.10 16.75 0.40
C THR A 138 31.19 16.22 -0.53
N ILE A 139 30.78 15.75 -1.71
CA ILE A 139 31.70 15.24 -2.72
C ILE A 139 32.47 16.41 -3.35
N ASN A 140 33.75 16.51 -2.98
CA ASN A 140 34.63 17.58 -3.42
C ASN A 140 35.97 17.00 -3.89
N ARG A 141 36.05 16.61 -5.17
CA ARG A 141 37.29 16.13 -5.78
C ARG A 141 37.53 16.76 -7.17
N PRO A 142 38.78 16.95 -7.61
CA PRO A 142 39.08 17.53 -8.93
C PRO A 142 38.65 16.62 -10.09
N GLY A 143 38.90 15.32 -9.94
CA GLY A 143 38.59 14.27 -10.91
C GLY A 143 37.11 13.93 -11.01
N ALA A 144 36.70 13.37 -12.15
CA ALA A 144 35.32 12.95 -12.35
C ALA A 144 34.95 11.75 -11.47
N LEU A 145 33.68 11.65 -11.13
CA LEU A 145 33.17 10.57 -10.30
C LEU A 145 31.87 10.00 -10.85
N ARG A 146 31.86 8.70 -11.14
CA ARG A 146 30.65 7.95 -11.45
C ARG A 146 30.25 7.10 -10.25
N ILE A 147 29.01 7.21 -9.80
CA ILE A 147 28.46 6.44 -8.68
C ILE A 147 27.31 5.59 -9.22
N LEU A 148 27.46 4.28 -9.10
CA LEU A 148 26.57 3.29 -9.70
C LEU A 148 25.94 2.42 -8.62
N GLY A 149 24.61 2.51 -8.50
CA GLY A 149 23.84 1.58 -7.69
C GLY A 149 23.59 0.28 -8.43
N TYR A 150 23.64 -0.83 -7.70
CA TYR A 150 23.30 -2.15 -8.21
C TYR A 150 21.87 -2.17 -8.75
N THR A 151 21.71 -2.70 -9.95
CA THR A 151 20.42 -3.05 -10.52
C THR A 151 20.58 -4.22 -11.48
N THR A 152 19.57 -5.09 -11.52
CA THR A 152 19.49 -6.16 -12.53
C THR A 152 18.87 -5.65 -13.84
N ALA A 153 18.27 -4.46 -13.84
CA ALA A 153 17.79 -3.79 -15.04
C ALA A 153 18.94 -3.12 -15.81
N ALA A 154 18.65 -2.59 -16.99
CA ALA A 154 19.62 -1.79 -17.72
C ALA A 154 19.92 -0.50 -16.91
N PRO A 155 21.20 -0.20 -16.57
CA PRO A 155 21.53 0.93 -15.72
C PRO A 155 21.06 2.24 -16.37
N GLY A 156 20.60 3.21 -15.57
CA GLY A 156 20.10 4.50 -16.04
C GLY A 156 18.73 4.49 -16.72
N SER A 157 18.15 3.32 -17.02
CA SER A 157 16.92 3.24 -17.83
C SER A 157 15.63 3.63 -17.08
N SER A 158 15.50 3.27 -15.80
CA SER A 158 14.31 3.56 -14.99
C SER A 158 14.61 3.50 -13.49
N TYR A 159 14.06 4.45 -12.73
CA TYR A 159 14.16 4.49 -11.27
C TYR A 159 13.40 3.34 -10.56
N GLN A 160 12.46 2.69 -11.24
CA GLN A 160 11.55 1.72 -10.64
C GLN A 160 12.25 0.44 -10.14
N ASN A 161 13.43 0.13 -10.68
CA ASN A 161 14.22 -1.07 -10.34
C ASN A 161 15.42 -0.75 -9.45
N ASN A 162 15.39 0.39 -8.74
CA ASN A 162 16.45 0.78 -7.84
C ASN A 162 16.44 -0.10 -6.58
N THR A 163 17.57 -0.74 -6.29
CA THR A 163 17.74 -1.61 -5.11
C THR A 163 18.69 -1.04 -4.06
N VAL A 164 19.33 0.07 -4.38
CA VAL A 164 20.22 0.81 -3.47
C VAL A 164 19.48 2.01 -2.92
N THR A 165 19.44 2.13 -1.60
CA THR A 165 18.88 3.29 -0.90
C THR A 165 19.93 3.90 0.01
N ILE A 166 20.20 5.18 -0.15
CA ILE A 166 20.97 5.99 0.79
C ILE A 166 20.00 6.90 1.52
N THR A 167 19.98 6.84 2.84
CA THR A 167 19.01 7.58 3.64
C THR A 167 19.61 8.22 4.88
N PHE A 168 19.11 9.39 5.24
CA PHE A 168 19.44 10.07 6.49
C PHE A 168 18.21 10.84 7.00
N SER A 169 18.12 11.03 8.32
CA SER A 169 17.02 11.81 8.94
C SER A 169 17.58 13.10 9.53
N ARG A 170 17.39 14.21 8.82
CA ARG A 170 17.72 15.54 9.33
C ARG A 170 16.85 16.58 8.65
N GLY A 171 16.25 17.47 9.43
CA GLY A 171 15.70 18.71 8.92
C GLY A 171 15.98 19.92 9.79
N LEU A 172 15.47 21.07 9.36
CA LEU A 172 15.62 22.35 10.05
C LEU A 172 14.35 23.18 9.89
N SER A 173 14.04 24.00 10.90
CA SER A 173 13.04 25.05 10.74
C SER A 173 13.52 26.08 9.74
N VAL A 174 12.63 26.58 8.88
CA VAL A 174 12.89 27.73 7.99
C VAL A 174 12.32 29.05 8.54
N SER A 175 11.57 29.00 9.63
CA SER A 175 10.93 30.18 10.21
C SER A 175 10.85 30.11 11.74
N PRO A 176 11.88 30.58 12.47
CA PRO A 176 13.16 31.08 11.95
C PRO A 176 14.13 29.95 11.63
N LEU A 177 15.00 30.18 10.64
CA LEU A 177 16.20 29.37 10.44
C LEU A 177 17.13 29.51 11.66
N PRO A 178 17.58 28.40 12.29
CA PRO A 178 18.54 28.48 13.40
C PRO A 178 19.81 29.25 13.01
N VAL A 179 20.29 30.11 13.90
CA VAL A 179 21.46 30.97 13.65
C VAL A 179 22.69 30.11 13.33
N GLY A 180 23.35 30.40 12.22
CA GLY A 180 24.56 29.69 11.77
C GLY A 180 24.31 28.42 10.97
N HIS A 181 23.05 28.06 10.70
CA HIS A 181 22.66 26.89 9.91
C HIS A 181 22.19 27.28 8.51
N SER A 182 22.17 26.30 7.60
CA SER A 182 21.66 26.44 6.24
C SER A 182 20.82 25.24 5.84
N ASP A 183 19.72 25.44 5.12
CA ASP A 183 18.85 24.34 4.63
C ASP A 183 19.63 23.22 3.91
N ALA A 184 20.68 23.60 3.17
CA ALA A 184 21.58 22.72 2.46
C ALA A 184 22.20 21.62 3.35
N GLU A 185 22.38 21.88 4.64
CA GLU A 185 22.99 20.94 5.58
C GLU A 185 22.08 19.75 5.94
N THR A 186 20.79 19.84 5.62
CA THR A 186 19.83 18.75 5.83
C THR A 186 19.96 17.65 4.78
N ALA A 187 20.66 17.93 3.68
CA ALA A 187 20.76 17.04 2.53
C ALA A 187 21.39 15.68 2.88
N THR A 188 20.76 14.59 2.42
CA THR A 188 21.34 13.23 2.52
C THR A 188 22.59 13.10 1.65
N ILE A 189 22.56 13.67 0.43
CA ILE A 189 23.68 13.71 -0.51
C ILE A 189 24.07 15.15 -0.83
N GLN A 190 25.37 15.44 -0.90
CA GLN A 190 25.88 16.77 -1.25
C GLN A 190 27.02 16.70 -2.26
N THR A 191 27.06 17.63 -3.21
CA THR A 191 28.18 17.80 -4.15
C THR A 191 28.73 19.22 -4.09
N ALA A 192 30.04 19.39 -4.28
CA ALA A 192 30.71 20.68 -4.43
C ALA A 192 31.74 20.72 -5.57
N SER A 193 31.86 19.61 -6.32
CA SER A 193 32.80 19.46 -7.43
C SER A 193 32.07 19.12 -8.73
N ASN A 194 32.78 19.21 -9.85
CA ASN A 194 32.22 19.07 -11.19
C ASN A 194 32.28 17.62 -11.68
N ARG A 195 31.52 17.30 -12.74
CA ARG A 195 31.63 16.03 -13.48
C ARG A 195 31.32 14.80 -12.62
N ILE A 196 30.16 14.82 -11.99
CA ILE A 196 29.66 13.72 -11.16
C ILE A 196 28.43 13.12 -11.83
N SER A 197 28.38 11.79 -11.96
CA SER A 197 27.19 11.08 -12.42
C SER A 197 26.71 10.03 -11.42
N TRP A 198 25.38 9.94 -11.26
CA TRP A 198 24.71 8.98 -10.38
C TRP A 198 23.74 8.11 -11.16
N TYR A 199 23.72 6.81 -10.86
CA TYR A 199 22.86 5.83 -11.51
C TYR A 199 22.15 4.95 -10.49
N ASN A 200 20.83 4.76 -10.66
CA ASN A 200 20.03 3.73 -9.97
C ASN A 200 20.08 3.72 -8.44
N ILE A 201 20.04 4.89 -7.81
CA ILE A 201 20.10 5.04 -6.35
C ILE A 201 18.89 5.83 -5.87
N ASN A 202 18.28 5.37 -4.77
CA ASN A 202 17.28 6.12 -4.02
C ASN A 202 18.00 6.98 -2.97
N MET A 203 17.79 8.29 -3.00
CA MET A 203 18.32 9.27 -2.07
C MET A 203 17.16 9.81 -1.25
N ILE A 204 17.10 9.46 0.03
CA ILE A 204 15.92 9.70 0.86
C ILE A 204 16.30 10.45 2.12
N ASN A 205 15.78 11.66 2.27
CA ASN A 205 15.71 12.27 3.60
C ASN A 205 14.47 11.76 4.30
N SER A 206 14.66 10.88 5.27
CA SER A 206 13.55 10.20 5.94
C SER A 206 12.89 11.07 7.02
N ASP A 207 13.37 12.30 7.23
CA ASP A 207 12.77 13.23 8.18
C ASP A 207 11.56 13.93 7.57
N ASN A 208 10.52 14.14 8.39
CA ASN A 208 9.30 14.88 8.04
C ASN A 208 8.63 14.48 6.70
N LEU A 209 8.78 13.23 6.23
CA LEU A 209 8.19 12.79 4.95
C LEU A 209 6.66 12.85 4.92
N ASP A 210 6.03 13.04 6.08
CA ASP A 210 4.62 13.22 6.34
C ASP A 210 4.18 14.68 6.50
N GLY A 211 5.13 15.61 6.61
CA GLY A 211 4.85 17.04 6.69
C GLY A 211 4.25 17.52 8.00
N LEU A 212 4.39 16.74 9.07
CA LEU A 212 3.82 17.05 10.37
C LEU A 212 4.53 18.23 11.04
N GLU A 213 5.83 18.37 10.77
CA GLU A 213 6.60 19.51 11.22
C GLU A 213 6.42 20.65 10.21
N SER A 214 5.73 21.69 10.65
CA SER A 214 5.47 22.88 9.84
C SER A 214 6.73 23.74 9.71
N ASN A 215 6.90 24.39 8.55
CA ASN A 215 8.06 25.22 8.24
C ASN A 215 9.39 24.47 8.41
N TYR A 216 9.48 23.25 7.86
CA TYR A 216 10.61 22.36 8.11
C TYR A 216 11.15 21.74 6.82
N VAL A 217 12.43 21.96 6.54
CA VAL A 217 13.12 21.50 5.32
C VAL A 217 13.80 20.16 5.52
N THR A 218 13.70 19.29 4.51
CA THR A 218 14.31 17.94 4.54
C THR A 218 14.82 17.58 3.15
N LEU A 219 16.01 18.10 2.81
CA LEU A 219 16.63 17.90 1.51
C LEU A 219 17.06 16.44 1.34
N ALA A 220 16.71 15.82 0.22
CA ALA A 220 17.36 14.58 -0.23
C ALA A 220 18.75 14.89 -0.81
N ALA A 221 18.86 15.97 -1.59
CA ALA A 221 20.07 16.31 -2.32
C ALA A 221 20.33 17.83 -2.36
N SER A 222 21.59 18.21 -2.16
CA SER A 222 22.11 19.57 -2.33
C SER A 222 23.25 19.57 -3.33
N ILE A 223 22.96 20.05 -4.55
CA ILE A 223 23.82 19.83 -5.72
C ILE A 223 24.50 21.11 -6.15
N TYR A 224 25.80 21.21 -5.88
CA TYR A 224 26.71 22.19 -6.48
C TYR A 224 27.69 21.53 -7.45
N GLY A 225 28.29 22.35 -8.32
CA GLY A 225 29.18 21.90 -9.39
C GLY A 225 28.56 22.02 -10.78
N ASN A 226 29.40 21.82 -11.79
CA ASN A 226 29.06 21.81 -13.20
C ASN A 226 29.12 20.38 -13.78
N ASP A 227 28.35 20.12 -14.83
CA ASP A 227 28.29 18.83 -15.53
C ASP A 227 27.89 17.68 -14.59
N ILE A 228 26.79 17.87 -13.86
CA ILE A 228 26.26 16.87 -12.91
C ILE A 228 25.10 16.10 -13.55
N GLY A 229 25.20 14.78 -13.60
CA GLY A 229 24.19 13.91 -14.20
C GLY A 229 23.53 12.96 -13.19
N PHE A 230 22.22 12.79 -13.28
CA PHE A 230 21.46 11.82 -12.51
C PHE A 230 20.59 10.99 -13.46
N TYR A 231 20.76 9.67 -13.44
CA TYR A 231 20.08 8.75 -14.35
C TYR A 231 19.39 7.67 -13.54
N ALA A 232 18.07 7.55 -13.69
CA ALA A 232 17.27 6.58 -12.95
C ALA A 232 17.43 6.66 -11.42
N VAL A 233 17.56 7.85 -10.84
CA VAL A 233 17.62 8.01 -9.38
C VAL A 233 16.25 8.35 -8.81
N SER A 234 16.08 8.13 -7.50
CA SER A 234 14.93 8.67 -6.76
C SER A 234 15.42 9.70 -5.74
N MET A 235 14.76 10.85 -5.61
CA MET A 235 15.05 11.87 -4.61
C MET A 235 13.77 12.18 -3.84
N ILE A 236 13.75 11.84 -2.55
CA ILE A 236 12.55 11.88 -1.73
C ILE A 236 12.82 12.67 -0.45
N GLY A 237 12.04 13.72 -0.23
CA GLY A 237 12.09 14.58 0.96
C GLY A 237 10.74 15.25 1.19
N TRP A 238 10.67 16.36 1.94
CA TRP A 238 9.44 17.12 2.14
C TRP A 238 9.49 18.51 1.51
N GLN A 239 9.85 19.54 2.28
CA GLN A 239 10.13 20.85 1.73
C GLN A 239 11.58 20.84 1.22
N ASP A 240 11.79 21.48 0.07
CA ASP A 240 13.10 21.77 -0.50
C ASP A 240 13.90 20.53 -0.93
N THR A 241 13.25 19.39 -1.21
CA THR A 241 13.86 18.06 -1.48
C THR A 241 15.14 18.07 -2.34
N LEU A 242 15.15 18.80 -3.45
CA LEU A 242 16.28 18.95 -4.35
C LEU A 242 16.68 20.42 -4.48
N LEU A 243 17.87 20.74 -3.94
CA LEU A 243 18.53 22.02 -4.18
C LEU A 243 19.49 21.91 -5.38
N THR A 244 19.24 22.72 -6.41
CA THR A 244 20.16 22.93 -7.55
C THR A 244 20.98 24.21 -7.31
N GLY A 245 22.07 24.09 -6.55
CA GLY A 245 22.75 25.23 -5.91
C GLY A 245 23.80 25.97 -6.75
N ALA A 246 24.28 25.40 -7.86
CA ALA A 246 25.36 25.99 -8.65
C ALA A 246 24.88 27.17 -9.51
N THR A 247 25.40 28.38 -9.28
CA THR A 247 24.96 29.59 -10.00
C THR A 247 25.39 29.64 -11.47
N ASN A 248 26.46 28.91 -11.83
CA ASN A 248 26.94 28.74 -13.19
C ASN A 248 27.06 27.25 -13.57
N GLY A 249 26.32 26.36 -12.90
CA GLY A 249 26.39 24.92 -13.13
C GLY A 249 25.26 24.41 -14.03
N TYR A 250 25.61 23.48 -14.91
CA TYR A 250 24.70 22.67 -15.71
C TYR A 250 24.45 21.32 -15.03
N GLN A 251 23.18 20.92 -14.98
CA GLN A 251 22.72 19.68 -14.37
C GLN A 251 21.73 18.96 -15.28
N TYR A 252 21.81 17.64 -15.32
CA TYR A 252 20.97 16.79 -16.15
C TYR A 252 20.34 15.67 -15.31
N TYR A 253 19.03 15.50 -15.46
CA TYR A 253 18.24 14.49 -14.74
C TYR A 253 17.44 13.70 -15.77
N GLU A 254 17.61 12.38 -15.80
CA GLU A 254 16.95 11.49 -16.76
C GLU A 254 16.25 10.33 -16.05
N SER A 255 15.02 10.02 -16.49
CA SER A 255 14.27 8.84 -16.05
C SER A 255 14.22 8.69 -14.53
N SER A 256 14.15 9.80 -13.80
CA SER A 256 14.31 9.87 -12.34
C SER A 256 12.99 10.22 -11.65
N TYR A 257 12.85 9.87 -10.38
CA TYR A 257 11.69 10.17 -9.54
C TYR A 257 12.05 11.24 -8.51
N ILE A 258 11.30 12.33 -8.46
CA ILE A 258 11.51 13.43 -7.51
C ILE A 258 10.20 13.70 -6.78
N GLU A 259 10.21 13.51 -5.47
CA GLU A 259 9.02 13.62 -4.62
C GLU A 259 9.22 14.61 -3.49
N GLY A 260 8.27 15.54 -3.34
CA GLY A 260 8.24 16.47 -2.23
C GLY A 260 6.93 17.22 -2.08
N ALA A 261 6.94 18.22 -1.20
CA ALA A 261 5.77 18.98 -0.81
C ALA A 261 5.85 20.44 -1.23
N ILE A 262 6.82 21.20 -0.74
CA ILE A 262 6.91 22.66 -0.93
C ILE A 262 8.24 22.97 -1.59
N ASP A 263 8.21 23.67 -2.72
CA ASP A 263 9.39 24.14 -3.45
C ASP A 263 10.44 23.02 -3.63
N PHE A 264 9.96 21.80 -3.84
CA PHE A 264 10.81 20.63 -3.65
C PHE A 264 11.85 20.44 -4.75
N ILE A 265 11.79 21.23 -5.83
CA ILE A 265 12.89 21.47 -6.76
C ILE A 265 13.17 22.97 -6.76
N TRP A 266 14.27 23.40 -6.13
CA TRP A 266 14.57 24.81 -5.95
C TRP A 266 16.05 25.13 -6.12
N GLY A 267 16.35 26.43 -6.17
CA GLY A 267 17.70 26.93 -6.39
C GLY A 267 17.87 27.60 -7.76
N TYR A 268 19.10 27.55 -8.26
CA TYR A 268 19.60 28.46 -9.28
C TYR A 268 19.99 27.77 -10.59
N SER A 269 20.58 26.58 -10.54
CA SER A 269 21.32 25.99 -11.67
C SER A 269 20.54 25.92 -12.98
N LYS A 270 21.25 25.77 -14.11
CA LYS A 270 20.60 25.36 -15.34
C LYS A 270 20.40 23.85 -15.30
N ALA A 271 19.16 23.42 -15.07
CA ALA A 271 18.81 22.02 -14.93
C ALA A 271 17.82 21.58 -16.02
N TYR A 272 18.11 20.45 -16.65
CA TYR A 272 17.25 19.82 -17.64
C TYR A 272 16.79 18.46 -17.12
N PHE A 273 15.49 18.29 -17.01
CA PHE A 273 14.82 17.08 -16.55
C PHE A 273 14.15 16.42 -17.74
N LYS A 274 14.48 15.15 -18.02
CA LYS A 274 13.93 14.40 -19.15
C LYS A 274 13.35 13.07 -18.71
N GLY A 275 12.10 12.77 -19.05
CA GLY A 275 11.51 11.48 -18.68
C GLY A 275 11.28 11.31 -17.18
N CYS A 276 11.39 12.38 -16.38
CA CYS A 276 11.29 12.30 -14.93
C CYS A 276 9.83 12.26 -14.46
N THR A 277 9.60 11.64 -13.32
CA THR A 277 8.33 11.76 -12.56
C THR A 277 8.52 12.74 -11.42
N ILE A 278 7.70 13.79 -11.40
CA ILE A 278 7.69 14.89 -10.45
C ILE A 278 6.40 14.77 -9.63
N ALA A 279 6.53 14.33 -8.37
CA ALA A 279 5.42 13.84 -7.57
C ALA A 279 5.18 14.71 -6.33
N ALA A 280 4.01 15.35 -6.25
CA ALA A 280 3.67 16.26 -5.15
C ALA A 280 2.93 15.57 -4.00
N LYS A 281 3.15 16.08 -2.77
CA LYS A 281 2.55 15.55 -1.54
C LYS A 281 1.55 16.44 -0.82
N ARG A 282 1.54 17.74 -1.13
CA ARG A 282 0.83 18.73 -0.31
C ARG A 282 0.01 19.69 -1.17
N ALA A 283 -1.23 19.94 -0.77
CA ALA A 283 -2.09 20.93 -1.42
C ALA A 283 -1.57 22.36 -1.22
N SER A 284 -1.97 23.26 -2.12
CA SER A 284 -1.61 24.69 -2.12
C SER A 284 -0.11 24.99 -2.19
N SER A 285 0.68 24.03 -2.68
CA SER A 285 2.14 24.09 -2.78
C SER A 285 2.62 24.29 -4.22
N SER A 286 3.90 24.61 -4.38
CA SER A 286 4.56 24.74 -5.69
C SER A 286 5.63 23.66 -5.81
N MET A 287 5.71 22.99 -6.96
CA MET A 287 6.72 21.95 -7.19
C MET A 287 8.11 22.57 -7.42
N THR A 288 8.16 23.71 -8.11
CA THR A 288 9.43 24.40 -8.42
C THR A 288 9.51 25.81 -7.84
N ALA A 289 10.72 26.20 -7.42
CA ALA A 289 11.04 27.55 -6.98
C ALA A 289 12.42 27.99 -7.51
N GLN A 290 12.44 28.58 -8.71
CA GLN A 290 13.67 28.92 -9.42
C GLN A 290 14.13 30.35 -9.08
N SER A 291 15.45 30.54 -8.88
CA SER A 291 16.05 31.77 -8.34
C SER A 291 17.04 32.50 -9.25
N ARG A 292 16.94 32.33 -10.57
CA ARG A 292 17.79 33.00 -11.57
C ARG A 292 17.86 34.50 -11.27
N ALA A 293 19.06 35.08 -11.18
CA ALA A 293 19.20 36.48 -10.72
C ALA A 293 18.91 37.54 -11.80
N SER A 294 19.09 37.22 -13.08
CA SER A 294 18.93 38.16 -14.19
C SER A 294 18.64 37.45 -15.51
N ALA A 295 18.22 38.21 -16.54
CA ALA A 295 17.99 37.69 -17.88
C ALA A 295 19.26 37.19 -18.59
N SER A 296 20.46 37.58 -18.15
CA SER A 296 21.74 37.09 -18.67
C SER A 296 22.34 35.93 -17.86
N ALA A 297 21.78 35.62 -16.68
CA ALA A 297 22.26 34.52 -15.87
C ALA A 297 21.94 33.16 -16.49
N VAL A 298 22.80 32.18 -16.27
CA VAL A 298 22.67 30.82 -16.83
C VAL A 298 21.44 30.10 -16.29
N GLY A 299 21.03 30.31 -15.03
CA GLY A 299 20.01 29.51 -14.34
C GLY A 299 18.67 29.28 -15.08
N GLY A 300 17.98 28.19 -14.74
CA GLY A 300 16.62 27.91 -15.20
C GLY A 300 16.31 26.42 -15.30
N TYR A 301 15.02 26.06 -15.23
CA TYR A 301 14.56 24.67 -15.26
C TYR A 301 13.80 24.36 -16.54
N ILE A 302 14.17 23.26 -17.18
CA ILE A 302 13.48 22.74 -18.36
C ILE A 302 13.05 21.32 -18.07
N PHE A 303 11.75 21.05 -18.12
CA PHE A 303 11.16 19.73 -17.99
C PHE A 303 10.67 19.28 -19.37
N ASP A 304 11.21 18.18 -19.88
CA ASP A 304 10.89 17.62 -21.20
C ASP A 304 10.41 16.18 -21.05
N GLN A 305 9.23 15.86 -21.56
CA GLN A 305 8.69 14.49 -21.46
C GLN A 305 8.61 13.97 -20.02
N CYS A 306 8.29 14.84 -19.06
CA CYS A 306 8.13 14.49 -17.67
C CYS A 306 6.66 14.18 -17.32
N LEU A 307 6.44 13.55 -16.18
CA LEU A 307 5.13 13.38 -15.55
C LEU A 307 5.05 14.27 -14.31
N PHE A 308 4.05 15.16 -14.24
CA PHE A 308 3.71 15.90 -13.03
C PHE A 308 2.45 15.29 -12.43
N THR A 309 2.54 14.72 -11.23
CA THR A 309 1.46 13.92 -10.63
C THR A 309 1.44 14.02 -9.09
N THR A 310 0.44 13.36 -8.49
CA THR A 310 0.35 13.13 -7.05
C THR A 310 1.26 11.99 -6.65
N ALA A 311 2.08 12.17 -5.62
CA ALA A 311 2.87 11.09 -5.06
C ALA A 311 1.97 10.01 -4.44
N ALA A 312 2.35 8.74 -4.57
CA ALA A 312 1.62 7.64 -3.92
C ALA A 312 1.59 7.77 -2.38
N SER A 313 2.52 8.53 -1.82
CA SER A 313 2.64 8.87 -0.40
C SER A 313 1.84 10.11 0.03
N ALA A 314 1.16 10.80 -0.90
CA ALA A 314 0.32 11.94 -0.57
C ALA A 314 -0.85 11.52 0.32
N THR A 315 -1.10 12.28 1.39
CA THR A 315 -2.11 11.95 2.40
C THR A 315 -3.41 12.73 2.24
N VAL A 316 -3.48 13.59 1.23
CA VAL A 316 -4.62 14.47 0.95
C VAL A 316 -4.94 14.45 -0.54
N ASP A 317 -6.19 14.74 -0.90
CA ASP A 317 -6.56 14.95 -2.30
C ASP A 317 -5.85 16.19 -2.84
N LEU A 318 -5.09 16.00 -3.93
CA LEU A 318 -4.34 17.05 -4.59
C LEU A 318 -4.97 17.52 -5.90
N THR A 319 -6.16 17.01 -6.25
CA THR A 319 -6.88 17.39 -7.47
C THR A 319 -6.98 18.91 -7.55
N GLN A 320 -6.40 19.48 -8.60
CA GLN A 320 -6.33 20.91 -8.85
C GLN A 320 -5.80 21.69 -7.65
N ALA A 321 -4.79 21.18 -6.93
CA ALA A 321 -4.31 21.77 -5.68
C ALA A 321 -2.84 22.19 -5.72
N VAL A 322 -2.05 21.77 -6.71
CA VAL A 322 -0.60 21.98 -6.78
C VAL A 322 -0.22 22.86 -7.97
N TYR A 323 0.76 23.74 -7.79
CA TYR A 323 1.28 24.60 -8.85
C TYR A 323 2.59 24.01 -9.42
N LEU A 324 2.79 24.12 -10.74
CA LEU A 324 4.05 23.80 -11.43
C LEU A 324 5.23 24.54 -10.81
N GLY A 325 5.03 25.80 -10.42
CA GLY A 325 6.06 26.59 -9.77
C GLY A 325 5.62 27.95 -9.27
N ARG A 326 6.53 28.59 -8.55
CA ARG A 326 6.46 30.01 -8.14
C ARG A 326 7.83 30.68 -8.23
N PRO A 327 7.89 32.01 -8.44
CA PRO A 327 9.16 32.67 -8.72
C PRO A 327 9.91 32.97 -7.43
N TYR A 328 10.99 32.24 -7.14
CA TYR A 328 11.84 32.58 -6.01
C TYR A 328 12.63 33.88 -6.28
N SER A 329 12.86 34.24 -7.54
CA SER A 329 13.37 35.55 -7.96
C SER A 329 12.52 36.16 -9.08
N ALA A 330 12.68 37.47 -9.30
CA ALA A 330 11.96 38.20 -10.35
C ALA A 330 12.32 37.78 -11.79
N TYR A 331 13.35 36.95 -11.97
CA TYR A 331 13.80 36.43 -13.28
C TYR A 331 13.67 34.90 -13.38
N ALA A 332 12.87 34.30 -12.50
CA ALA A 332 12.68 32.85 -12.47
C ALA A 332 12.34 32.30 -13.86
N LEU A 333 13.07 31.27 -14.31
CA LEU A 333 12.85 30.62 -15.60
C LEU A 333 12.49 29.15 -15.39
N VAL A 334 11.27 28.78 -15.77
CA VAL A 334 10.77 27.40 -15.74
C VAL A 334 9.98 27.13 -17.01
N VAL A 335 10.36 26.08 -17.74
CA VAL A 335 9.69 25.63 -18.96
C VAL A 335 9.26 24.18 -18.78
N VAL A 336 7.98 23.89 -19.03
CA VAL A 336 7.44 22.52 -18.99
C VAL A 336 6.94 22.15 -20.37
N LYS A 337 7.57 21.17 -21.02
CA LYS A 337 7.29 20.82 -22.40
C LYS A 337 7.17 19.32 -22.65
N ASN A 338 6.38 18.95 -23.67
CA ASN A 338 6.15 17.58 -24.10
C ASN A 338 5.75 16.62 -22.95
N SER A 339 5.24 17.17 -21.85
CA SER A 339 5.08 16.49 -20.56
C SER A 339 3.63 16.13 -20.32
N TYR A 340 3.37 15.19 -19.42
CA TYR A 340 2.03 14.88 -18.93
C TYR A 340 1.77 15.63 -17.62
N LEU A 341 0.74 16.46 -17.59
CA LEU A 341 0.27 17.20 -16.43
C LEU A 341 -1.03 16.58 -15.92
N ASP A 342 -0.95 15.89 -14.79
CA ASP A 342 -2.08 15.20 -14.18
C ASP A 342 -3.07 16.17 -13.50
N THR A 343 -4.19 15.62 -13.04
CA THR A 343 -5.30 16.29 -12.37
C THR A 343 -4.88 17.07 -11.14
N CYS A 344 -3.73 16.79 -10.54
CA CYS A 344 -3.25 17.52 -9.36
C CYS A 344 -2.87 18.98 -9.64
N ILE A 345 -2.62 19.33 -10.91
CA ILE A 345 -2.19 20.67 -11.29
C ILE A 345 -3.36 21.65 -11.23
N GLN A 346 -3.17 22.72 -10.47
CA GLN A 346 -4.07 23.88 -10.40
C GLN A 346 -4.35 24.44 -11.81
N PRO A 347 -5.59 24.84 -12.15
CA PRO A 347 -5.92 25.43 -13.44
C PRO A 347 -5.10 26.69 -13.79
N ALA A 348 -4.69 27.47 -12.79
CA ALA A 348 -3.78 28.60 -13.01
C ALA A 348 -2.34 28.15 -13.34
N GLY A 349 -1.95 26.96 -12.92
CA GLY A 349 -0.66 26.30 -13.19
C GLY A 349 0.49 26.86 -12.39
N TRP A 350 0.56 28.17 -12.31
CA TRP A 350 1.63 28.93 -11.71
C TRP A 350 1.09 29.80 -10.58
N LYS A 351 1.97 30.14 -9.65
CA LYS A 351 1.63 30.99 -8.50
C LYS A 351 2.64 32.12 -8.40
N VAL A 352 2.17 33.30 -7.99
CA VAL A 352 3.06 34.38 -7.57
C VAL A 352 3.81 33.97 -6.29
N TRP A 353 4.94 34.61 -5.98
CA TRP A 353 5.69 34.28 -4.77
C TRP A 353 4.84 34.50 -3.50
N SER A 354 4.22 35.67 -3.40
CA SER A 354 3.21 36.02 -2.40
C SER A 354 2.35 37.20 -2.88
N ALA A 355 1.25 37.50 -2.17
CA ALA A 355 0.41 38.65 -2.51
C ALA A 355 1.12 40.00 -2.30
N THR A 356 2.00 40.10 -1.31
CA THR A 356 2.74 41.34 -0.97
C THR A 356 4.07 41.47 -1.69
N ASP A 357 4.59 40.37 -2.22
CA ASP A 357 5.82 40.30 -3.01
C ASP A 357 5.61 39.27 -4.14
N PRO A 358 5.05 39.66 -5.29
CA PRO A 358 4.67 38.73 -6.36
C PRO A 358 5.84 38.16 -7.17
N ARG A 359 6.89 38.98 -7.37
CA ARG A 359 8.12 38.67 -8.14
C ARG A 359 7.89 38.27 -9.62
N THR A 360 6.97 38.93 -10.32
CA THR A 360 6.57 38.52 -11.69
C THR A 360 7.15 39.36 -12.84
N ASP A 361 7.92 40.41 -12.56
CA ASP A 361 8.27 41.43 -13.58
C ASP A 361 9.04 40.88 -14.80
N HIS A 362 9.89 39.87 -14.62
CA HIS A 362 10.78 39.35 -15.67
C HIS A 362 10.81 37.82 -15.72
N ILE A 363 9.81 37.16 -15.14
CA ILE A 363 9.78 35.70 -15.09
C ILE A 363 9.54 35.11 -16.48
N THR A 364 10.00 33.89 -16.68
CA THR A 364 9.71 33.09 -17.87
C THR A 364 9.12 31.77 -17.40
N PHE A 365 7.79 31.77 -17.22
CA PHE A 365 7.01 30.55 -17.05
C PHE A 365 6.38 30.18 -18.38
N ALA A 366 6.74 29.01 -18.90
CA ALA A 366 6.31 28.62 -20.23
C ALA A 366 5.91 27.15 -20.32
N GLU A 367 4.93 26.89 -21.18
CA GLU A 367 4.45 25.54 -21.49
C GLU A 367 4.51 25.27 -23.00
N TYR A 368 4.78 24.03 -23.41
CA TYR A 368 4.80 23.63 -24.82
C TYR A 368 4.36 22.18 -25.01
N ALA A 369 3.33 21.95 -25.82
CA ALA A 369 2.90 20.60 -26.22
C ALA A 369 2.71 19.59 -25.06
N ASN A 370 2.23 20.08 -23.91
CA ASN A 370 1.90 19.22 -22.76
C ASN A 370 0.56 18.50 -22.99
N GLN A 371 0.40 17.35 -22.35
CA GLN A 371 -0.82 16.52 -22.37
C GLN A 371 -1.36 16.32 -20.96
N GLY A 372 -2.56 15.78 -20.84
CA GLY A 372 -3.22 15.50 -19.56
C GLY A 372 -4.09 16.64 -19.05
N PRO A 373 -4.99 16.36 -18.09
CA PRO A 373 -6.04 17.30 -17.66
C PRO A 373 -5.51 18.56 -16.97
N GLY A 374 -4.26 18.55 -16.47
CA GLY A 374 -3.59 19.70 -15.90
C GLY A 374 -2.91 20.62 -16.93
N ALA A 375 -2.96 20.26 -18.21
CA ALA A 375 -2.26 20.96 -19.28
C ALA A 375 -2.99 22.22 -19.74
N TRP A 376 -2.24 23.11 -20.40
CA TRP A 376 -2.72 24.41 -20.83
C TRP A 376 -3.99 24.34 -21.68
N GLN A 377 -4.08 23.42 -22.65
CA GLN A 377 -5.24 23.34 -23.57
C GLN A 377 -6.57 23.11 -22.85
N ASP A 378 -6.55 22.45 -21.69
CA ASP A 378 -7.74 22.17 -20.89
C ASP A 378 -8.01 23.28 -19.86
N ASN A 379 -7.07 24.23 -19.70
CA ASN A 379 -7.08 25.26 -18.66
C ASN A 379 -6.81 26.68 -19.19
N VAL A 380 -7.07 26.94 -20.47
CA VAL A 380 -6.67 28.17 -21.19
C VAL A 380 -7.06 29.45 -20.45
N ALA A 381 -8.32 29.56 -20.01
CA ALA A 381 -8.81 30.77 -19.35
C ALA A 381 -8.09 31.06 -18.03
N ALA A 382 -7.82 30.02 -17.22
CA ALA A 382 -7.14 30.15 -15.94
C ALA A 382 -5.64 30.48 -16.12
N ARG A 383 -4.97 29.86 -17.11
CA ARG A 383 -3.59 30.20 -17.47
C ARG A 383 -3.45 31.65 -17.96
N GLN A 384 -4.37 32.09 -18.82
CA GLN A 384 -4.40 33.49 -19.29
C GLN A 384 -4.67 34.49 -18.15
N ALA A 385 -5.54 34.13 -17.20
CA ALA A 385 -5.84 34.97 -16.03
C ALA A 385 -4.62 35.20 -15.12
N PHE A 386 -3.66 34.27 -15.08
CA PHE A 386 -2.40 34.44 -14.35
C PHE A 386 -1.48 35.53 -14.96
N GLN A 387 -1.65 35.84 -16.26
CA GLN A 387 -0.96 36.90 -17.03
C GLN A 387 0.57 36.80 -17.15
N ASN A 388 1.24 35.97 -16.35
CA ASN A 388 2.71 35.89 -16.31
C ASN A 388 3.23 34.50 -16.73
N CYS A 389 2.50 33.84 -17.64
CA CYS A 389 2.93 32.58 -18.25
C CYS A 389 2.57 32.55 -19.74
N THR A 390 3.33 31.77 -20.52
CA THR A 390 3.25 31.78 -21.98
C THR A 390 3.13 30.36 -22.53
N LEU A 391 2.15 30.13 -23.40
CA LEU A 391 2.14 28.94 -24.25
C LEU A 391 3.08 29.17 -25.45
N LEU A 392 4.14 28.39 -25.56
CA LEU A 392 5.07 28.47 -26.68
C LEU A 392 4.46 27.86 -27.94
N THR A 393 4.87 28.35 -29.11
CA THR A 393 4.43 27.84 -30.42
C THR A 393 5.43 26.86 -31.06
N SER A 394 6.66 26.79 -30.53
CA SER A 394 7.72 25.88 -30.95
C SER A 394 8.66 25.59 -29.78
N ASP A 395 9.41 24.48 -29.86
CA ASP A 395 10.42 24.15 -28.84
C ASP A 395 11.68 25.00 -28.99
N THR A 396 11.68 26.17 -28.35
CA THR A 396 12.86 27.06 -28.26
C THR A 396 13.84 26.65 -27.15
N TYR A 397 13.49 25.64 -26.35
CA TYR A 397 14.24 25.15 -25.18
C TYR A 397 14.68 23.68 -25.35
N SER A 398 15.08 23.31 -26.57
CA SER A 398 15.71 22.03 -26.85
C SER A 398 16.99 21.82 -26.00
N LEU A 399 17.42 20.58 -25.79
CA LEU A 399 18.63 20.30 -25.00
C LEU A 399 19.85 21.09 -25.52
N ALA A 400 20.03 21.15 -26.84
CA ALA A 400 21.15 21.84 -27.48
C ALA A 400 21.11 23.37 -27.36
N THR A 401 19.94 23.98 -27.13
CA THR A 401 19.82 25.42 -26.91
C THR A 401 19.94 25.78 -25.43
N VAL A 402 19.70 24.82 -24.54
CA VAL A 402 19.72 25.02 -23.08
C VAL A 402 21.10 24.73 -22.48
N MET A 403 21.82 23.73 -23.00
CA MET A 403 23.14 23.31 -22.54
C MET A 403 24.25 23.88 -23.43
N ASP A 404 25.33 24.38 -22.84
CA ASP A 404 26.51 24.83 -23.59
C ASP A 404 27.23 23.66 -24.31
N SER A 405 27.11 22.45 -23.76
CA SER A 405 27.61 21.22 -24.34
C SER A 405 26.80 20.03 -23.83
N THR A 406 26.60 19.03 -24.69
CA THR A 406 25.97 17.75 -24.33
C THR A 406 26.98 16.61 -24.24
N SER A 407 28.28 16.87 -24.49
CA SER A 407 29.32 15.83 -24.54
C SER A 407 29.55 15.09 -23.22
N TRP A 408 29.13 15.67 -22.11
CA TRP A 408 29.18 15.08 -20.78
C TRP A 408 27.87 14.39 -20.39
N ILE A 409 26.80 14.50 -21.18
CA ILE A 409 25.52 13.87 -20.89
C ILE A 409 25.55 12.44 -21.45
N ASP A 410 25.14 11.47 -20.66
CA ASP A 410 24.86 10.12 -21.14
C ASP A 410 23.56 10.17 -21.94
N MET A 411 23.68 10.08 -23.26
CA MET A 411 22.56 10.19 -24.20
C MET A 411 21.96 8.83 -24.57
N THR A 412 22.33 7.75 -23.87
CA THR A 412 21.98 6.36 -24.22
C THR A 412 20.47 6.17 -24.41
N TYR A 413 19.65 6.71 -23.50
CA TYR A 413 18.18 6.58 -23.59
C TYR A 413 17.46 7.85 -24.04
N PHE A 414 18.17 8.95 -24.27
CA PHE A 414 17.58 10.25 -24.57
C PHE A 414 16.50 10.18 -25.67
N ASN A 415 16.79 9.46 -26.77
CA ASN A 415 15.88 9.34 -27.91
C ASN A 415 14.80 8.26 -27.75
N THR A 416 14.91 7.40 -26.73
CA THR A 416 13.98 6.28 -26.48
C THR A 416 13.02 6.55 -25.33
N ILE A 417 13.22 7.65 -24.60
CA ILE A 417 12.33 8.07 -23.51
C ILE A 417 10.93 8.31 -24.08
N VAL A 418 9.96 7.69 -23.41
CA VAL A 418 8.54 7.95 -23.61
C VAL A 418 8.08 8.77 -22.40
N THR A 419 7.33 9.85 -22.65
CA THR A 419 6.72 10.66 -21.58
C THR A 419 5.98 9.73 -20.60
N PRO A 420 6.37 9.66 -19.32
CA PRO A 420 5.64 8.86 -18.36
C PRO A 420 4.22 9.42 -18.21
N ALA A 421 3.25 8.53 -18.08
CA ALA A 421 1.86 8.88 -17.81
C ALA A 421 1.49 8.40 -16.40
N PRO A 422 0.48 8.99 -15.74
CA PRO A 422 -0.07 8.41 -14.53
C PRO A 422 -0.42 6.97 -14.83
N LEU A 423 -0.09 6.08 -13.90
CA LEU A 423 -0.66 4.74 -13.96
C LEU A 423 -2.17 4.95 -13.95
N ALA A 424 -2.84 4.69 -15.08
CA ALA A 424 -4.29 4.49 -15.07
C ALA A 424 -4.55 3.55 -13.88
N PRO A 425 -5.55 3.80 -13.01
CA PRO A 425 -5.81 2.94 -11.87
C PRO A 425 -5.86 1.52 -12.41
N THR A 426 -4.75 0.81 -12.20
CA THR A 426 -4.59 -0.49 -12.81
C THR A 426 -5.52 -1.34 -11.97
N THR A 427 -6.43 -2.03 -12.65
CA THR A 427 -6.99 -3.27 -12.14
C THR A 427 -5.79 -4.21 -11.95
N GLY A 428 -5.05 -4.00 -10.87
CA GLY A 428 -3.77 -4.63 -10.61
C GLY A 428 -3.94 -6.13 -10.56
N SER A 429 -3.05 -6.85 -11.23
CA SER A 429 -2.79 -8.26 -10.91
C SER A 429 -2.44 -8.31 -9.42
N GLY A 430 -3.33 -8.92 -8.62
CA GLY A 430 -3.38 -8.73 -7.18
C GLY A 430 -2.04 -9.00 -6.48
N SER A 431 -1.54 -7.97 -5.77
CA SER A 431 -0.55 -8.18 -4.71
C SER A 431 -1.20 -8.99 -3.61
N THR A 432 -0.97 -10.31 -3.64
CA THR A 432 -1.48 -11.21 -2.62
C THR A 432 -0.70 -10.97 -1.33
N VAL A 433 -1.29 -10.20 -0.41
CA VAL A 433 -0.79 -10.06 0.96
C VAL A 433 -0.83 -11.46 1.57
N THR A 434 0.31 -12.02 1.98
CA THR A 434 0.34 -13.28 2.71
C THR A 434 0.39 -13.00 4.20
N VAL A 435 -0.55 -13.52 4.96
CA VAL A 435 -0.59 -13.37 6.42
C VAL A 435 0.10 -14.56 7.10
N SER A 436 0.96 -14.27 8.08
CA SER A 436 1.66 -15.29 8.88
C SER A 436 1.44 -15.15 10.38
N GLY A 437 0.57 -14.23 10.80
CA GLY A 437 0.23 -14.04 12.22
C GLY A 437 -0.59 -15.20 12.77
N ASN A 438 -0.53 -15.37 14.08
CA ASN A 438 -1.25 -16.45 14.78
C ASN A 438 -2.21 -15.92 15.87
N SER A 439 -2.43 -14.60 15.90
CA SER A 439 -3.24 -13.88 16.88
C SER A 439 -2.85 -14.08 18.36
N THR A 440 -1.70 -14.70 18.65
CA THR A 440 -1.22 -14.93 20.01
C THR A 440 -0.23 -13.85 20.42
N TYR A 441 -0.59 -13.08 21.44
CA TYR A 441 0.32 -12.21 22.17
C TYR A 441 -0.13 -12.14 23.63
N ASP A 442 0.80 -11.86 24.54
CA ASP A 442 0.49 -11.67 25.95
C ASP A 442 -0.10 -10.27 26.19
N GLY A 443 -1.42 -10.21 26.37
CA GLY A 443 -2.16 -8.99 26.70
C GLY A 443 -2.23 -8.69 28.19
N THR A 444 -1.59 -9.48 29.04
CA THR A 444 -1.62 -9.31 30.50
C THR A 444 -0.39 -8.58 31.04
N ILE A 445 0.69 -8.54 30.27
CA ILE A 445 1.96 -7.90 30.65
C ILE A 445 2.15 -6.60 29.86
N PRO A 446 2.40 -5.46 30.54
CA PRO A 446 2.74 -4.23 29.84
C PRO A 446 4.03 -4.36 29.03
N PRO A 447 4.06 -3.90 27.76
CA PRO A 447 5.30 -3.83 27.00
C PRO A 447 6.38 -2.99 27.69
N ASN A 448 7.64 -3.30 27.43
CA ASN A 448 8.75 -2.51 27.96
C ASN A 448 8.64 -1.04 27.51
N GLY A 449 8.73 -0.10 28.46
CA GLY A 449 8.58 1.34 28.20
C GLY A 449 7.14 1.83 28.01
N ALA A 450 6.13 0.97 28.22
CA ALA A 450 4.73 1.40 28.18
C ALA A 450 4.39 2.32 29.36
N ILE A 451 3.55 3.32 29.09
CA ILE A 451 2.94 4.18 30.09
C ILE A 451 1.72 3.44 30.66
N ILE A 452 1.69 3.27 31.97
CA ILE A 452 0.70 2.40 32.63
C ILE A 452 -0.49 3.21 33.11
N VAL A 453 -1.69 2.85 32.67
CA VAL A 453 -2.95 3.39 33.18
C VAL A 453 -3.62 2.33 34.06
N SER A 454 -3.99 2.71 35.28
CA SER A 454 -4.72 1.85 36.21
C SER A 454 -5.49 2.70 37.21
N GLN A 455 -6.76 2.37 37.48
CA GLN A 455 -7.55 3.05 38.51
C GLN A 455 -7.07 2.74 39.93
N THR A 456 -6.33 1.63 40.10
CA THR A 456 -5.69 1.24 41.35
C THR A 456 -4.17 1.30 41.19
N PRO A 457 -3.42 1.97 42.09
CA PRO A 457 -1.97 1.98 42.03
C PRO A 457 -1.38 0.57 42.06
N ILE A 458 -0.39 0.31 41.21
CA ILE A 458 0.32 -0.98 41.15
C ILE A 458 1.70 -0.81 41.80
N ASN A 459 1.99 -1.62 42.81
CA ASN A 459 3.23 -1.50 43.57
C ASN A 459 4.46 -1.69 42.66
N GLY A 460 5.44 -0.80 42.78
CA GLY A 460 6.67 -0.82 41.98
C GLY A 460 6.54 -0.24 40.56
N LEU A 461 5.37 0.25 40.15
CA LEU A 461 5.15 0.90 38.86
C LEU A 461 4.63 2.33 39.02
N THR A 462 5.01 3.22 38.11
CA THR A 462 4.36 4.53 37.96
C THR A 462 3.08 4.36 37.16
N THR A 463 1.93 4.59 37.79
CA THR A 463 0.60 4.46 37.17
C THR A 463 -0.11 5.80 37.06
N TYR A 464 -0.85 5.99 35.98
CA TYR A 464 -1.78 7.11 35.77
C TYR A 464 -3.21 6.62 36.02
N ASN A 465 -3.99 7.40 36.77
CA ASN A 465 -5.38 7.04 37.08
C ASN A 465 -6.35 7.31 35.91
N THR A 466 -5.91 8.06 34.91
CA THR A 466 -6.68 8.43 33.71
C THR A 466 -5.85 8.25 32.44
N ILE A 467 -6.52 7.97 31.33
CA ILE A 467 -5.90 7.83 30.01
C ILE A 467 -5.41 9.19 29.52
N GLN A 468 -6.16 10.28 29.77
CA GLN A 468 -5.70 11.63 29.47
C GLN A 468 -4.40 11.98 30.22
N GLY A 469 -4.25 11.53 31.47
CA GLY A 469 -3.02 11.72 32.24
C GLY A 469 -1.81 11.02 31.59
N ALA A 470 -2.00 9.79 31.13
CA ALA A 470 -0.98 9.05 30.39
C ALA A 470 -0.66 9.69 29.03
N LEU A 471 -1.67 10.15 28.29
CA LEU A 471 -1.49 10.91 27.05
C LEU A 471 -0.69 12.19 27.29
N ASN A 472 -0.93 12.92 28.38
CA ASN A 472 -0.19 14.13 28.72
C ASN A 472 1.28 13.84 29.02
N ALA A 473 1.58 12.68 29.62
CA ALA A 473 2.95 12.25 29.89
C ALA A 473 3.66 11.61 28.68
N ALA A 474 2.89 11.16 27.69
CA ALA A 474 3.44 10.53 26.49
C ALA A 474 4.29 11.50 25.66
N PRO A 475 5.39 11.03 25.03
CA PRO A 475 6.26 11.85 24.19
C PRO A 475 5.47 12.66 23.15
N ALA A 476 5.90 13.90 22.92
CA ALA A 476 5.34 14.77 21.89
C ALA A 476 6.01 14.60 20.51
N SER A 477 7.07 13.79 20.42
CA SER A 477 7.83 13.58 19.19
C SER A 477 7.10 12.64 18.22
N SER A 478 7.19 12.94 16.93
CA SER A 478 6.74 12.06 15.85
C SER A 478 7.60 10.81 15.69
N LYS A 479 8.81 10.80 16.28
CA LYS A 479 9.82 9.75 16.13
C LYS A 479 9.74 8.65 17.19
N THR A 480 8.83 8.75 18.17
CA THR A 480 8.68 7.77 19.24
C THR A 480 7.24 7.32 19.36
N ASN A 481 7.03 6.01 19.45
CA ASN A 481 5.71 5.44 19.71
C ASN A 481 5.33 5.68 21.18
N ALA A 482 4.13 6.20 21.41
CA ALA A 482 3.52 6.30 22.71
C ALA A 482 2.66 5.07 22.98
N THR A 483 3.23 4.06 23.65
CA THR A 483 2.47 2.87 24.07
C THR A 483 1.85 3.11 25.44
N ILE A 484 0.52 3.09 25.51
CA ILE A 484 -0.27 3.25 26.73
C ILE A 484 -0.95 1.92 27.01
N PHE A 485 -0.50 1.25 28.07
CA PHE A 485 -1.07 -0.01 28.53
C PHE A 485 -2.12 0.28 29.61
N ILE A 486 -3.34 -0.23 29.42
CA ILE A 486 -4.51 0.14 30.23
C ILE A 486 -4.99 -1.11 30.97
N TYR A 487 -4.94 -1.10 32.29
CA TYR A 487 -5.46 -2.19 33.13
C TYR A 487 -7.00 -2.24 33.13
N PRO A 488 -7.62 -3.37 33.55
CA PRO A 488 -9.06 -3.53 33.56
C PRO A 488 -9.80 -2.40 34.27
N GLY A 489 -10.87 -1.91 33.66
CA GLY A 489 -11.66 -0.81 34.22
C GLY A 489 -12.57 -0.13 33.20
N SER A 490 -13.49 0.68 33.73
CA SER A 490 -14.29 1.61 32.93
C SER A 490 -13.80 3.03 33.18
N TYR A 491 -13.35 3.69 32.11
CA TYR A 491 -12.74 5.01 32.11
C TYR A 491 -13.71 6.01 31.49
N THR A 492 -14.34 6.85 32.32
CA THR A 492 -15.26 7.88 31.83
C THR A 492 -14.47 9.11 31.37
N GLU A 493 -14.08 9.14 30.10
CA GLU A 493 -13.22 10.17 29.52
C GLU A 493 -13.64 10.50 28.08
N HIS A 494 -13.64 11.79 27.74
CA HIS A 494 -13.77 12.28 26.37
C HIS A 494 -12.37 12.64 25.87
N LEU A 495 -11.84 11.87 24.91
CA LEU A 495 -10.44 11.95 24.52
C LEU A 495 -10.27 12.44 23.08
N VAL A 496 -9.46 13.47 22.90
CA VAL A 496 -8.92 13.85 21.59
C VAL A 496 -7.45 13.44 21.53
N VAL A 497 -7.15 12.42 20.71
CA VAL A 497 -5.80 11.87 20.57
C VAL A 497 -5.12 12.51 19.36
N ASN A 498 -4.32 13.54 19.61
CA ASN A 498 -3.70 14.39 18.59
C ASN A 498 -2.16 14.32 18.54
N LYS A 499 -1.59 13.18 18.91
CA LYS A 499 -0.12 13.00 18.93
C LYS A 499 0.44 12.90 17.52
N SER A 500 1.63 13.47 17.34
CA SER A 500 2.37 13.48 16.07
C SER A 500 2.96 12.10 15.73
N GLY A 501 3.41 11.35 16.74
CA GLY A 501 3.89 9.97 16.61
C GLY A 501 2.78 8.93 16.77
N THR A 502 3.12 7.65 16.60
CA THR A 502 2.15 6.56 16.79
C THR A 502 1.70 6.48 18.23
N THR A 503 0.40 6.61 18.45
CA THR A 503 -0.21 6.33 19.75
C THR A 503 -0.80 4.94 19.74
N ILE A 504 -0.37 4.11 20.68
CA ILE A 504 -0.82 2.73 20.82
C ILE A 504 -1.57 2.61 22.13
N PHE A 505 -2.86 2.34 22.08
CA PHE A 505 -3.62 1.90 23.25
C PHE A 505 -3.66 0.38 23.28
N GLN A 506 -3.23 -0.19 24.40
CA GLN A 506 -3.26 -1.63 24.61
C GLN A 506 -4.04 -1.93 25.89
N GLY A 507 -5.26 -2.42 25.71
CA GLY A 507 -6.08 -2.87 26.83
C GLY A 507 -5.54 -4.20 27.38
N TYR A 508 -5.54 -4.33 28.70
CA TYR A 508 -5.32 -5.60 29.37
C TYR A 508 -6.36 -6.61 28.86
N SER A 509 -5.88 -7.79 28.46
CA SER A 509 -6.75 -8.89 28.06
C SER A 509 -6.09 -10.24 28.26
N GLU A 510 -6.82 -11.15 28.90
CA GLU A 510 -6.50 -12.58 28.97
C GLU A 510 -6.93 -13.34 27.70
N SER A 511 -7.65 -12.68 26.79
CA SER A 511 -8.19 -13.26 25.56
C SER A 511 -8.03 -12.25 24.41
N THR A 512 -6.79 -12.12 23.95
CA THR A 512 -6.37 -11.04 23.05
C THR A 512 -6.99 -11.08 21.66
N ASN A 513 -7.55 -12.22 21.25
CA ASN A 513 -8.19 -12.41 19.95
C ASN A 513 -9.73 -12.51 20.01
N ASN A 514 -10.34 -12.16 21.14
CA ASN A 514 -11.79 -12.19 21.33
C ASN A 514 -12.28 -10.88 21.97
N TYR A 515 -12.87 -10.02 21.15
CA TYR A 515 -13.38 -8.72 21.57
C TYR A 515 -14.43 -8.82 22.69
N ALA A 516 -15.18 -9.91 22.77
CA ALA A 516 -16.24 -10.10 23.77
C ALA A 516 -15.68 -10.21 25.21
N ASN A 517 -14.39 -10.52 25.34
CA ASN A 517 -13.68 -10.66 26.60
C ASN A 517 -12.84 -9.42 26.97
N ASN A 518 -12.94 -8.31 26.22
CA ASN A 518 -12.23 -7.08 26.54
C ASN A 518 -12.59 -6.57 27.93
N GLN A 519 -11.58 -6.24 28.74
CA GLN A 519 -11.74 -5.82 30.13
C GLN A 519 -11.57 -4.30 30.33
N VAL A 520 -11.27 -3.57 29.26
CA VAL A 520 -11.07 -2.11 29.26
C VAL A 520 -12.16 -1.45 28.44
N THR A 521 -12.89 -0.52 29.07
CA THR A 521 -13.89 0.31 28.40
C THR A 521 -13.56 1.78 28.61
N ILE A 522 -13.48 2.53 27.52
CA ILE A 522 -13.48 4.00 27.53
C ILE A 522 -14.90 4.42 27.20
N THR A 523 -15.54 5.16 28.10
CA THR A 523 -16.93 5.59 27.95
C THR A 523 -17.10 7.10 28.06
N PHE A 524 -18.00 7.65 27.28
CA PHE A 524 -18.53 9.00 27.48
C PHE A 524 -20.00 9.04 27.06
N SER A 525 -20.76 10.02 27.53
CA SER A 525 -22.18 10.18 27.19
C SER A 525 -22.41 11.58 26.65
N TYR A 526 -22.23 11.74 25.35
CA TYR A 526 -22.42 13.02 24.67
C TYR A 526 -22.92 12.79 23.25
N GLY A 527 -23.88 13.62 22.83
CA GLY A 527 -24.42 13.58 21.48
C GLY A 527 -24.52 14.98 20.89
N VAL A 528 -24.43 15.06 19.57
CA VAL A 528 -24.47 16.31 18.80
C VAL A 528 -25.67 16.28 17.86
N ASN A 529 -26.43 17.38 17.81
CA ASN A 529 -27.56 17.50 16.89
C ASN A 529 -27.07 17.62 15.44
N THR A 530 -27.47 16.68 14.59
CA THR A 530 -27.00 16.57 13.20
C THR A 530 -27.53 17.68 12.28
N GLN A 531 -28.49 18.48 12.76
CA GLN A 531 -29.04 19.66 12.08
C GLN A 531 -28.42 20.98 12.59
N SER A 532 -27.52 20.92 13.56
CA SER A 532 -26.83 22.09 14.11
C SER A 532 -25.55 22.42 13.34
N ASN A 533 -24.88 23.52 13.72
CA ASN A 533 -23.57 23.89 13.15
C ASN A 533 -22.39 23.20 13.84
N GLU A 534 -22.64 22.37 14.86
CA GLU A 534 -21.60 21.61 15.56
C GLU A 534 -21.13 20.43 14.71
N SER A 535 -19.90 19.96 14.95
CA SER A 535 -19.40 18.80 14.21
C SER A 535 -19.86 17.50 14.88
N ASN A 536 -20.49 16.59 14.13
CA ASN A 536 -20.88 15.28 14.66
C ASN A 536 -19.70 14.53 15.30
N SER A 537 -18.47 14.76 14.82
CA SER A 537 -17.25 14.16 15.39
C SER A 537 -16.97 14.57 16.83
N ASP A 538 -17.50 15.72 17.28
CA ASP A 538 -17.32 16.21 18.65
C ASP A 538 -18.10 15.35 19.67
N SER A 539 -19.02 14.49 19.20
CA SER A 539 -19.69 13.48 20.04
C SER A 539 -18.84 12.23 20.31
N ALA A 540 -17.67 12.10 19.68
CA ALA A 540 -16.87 10.88 19.78
C ALA A 540 -16.27 10.68 21.18
N THR A 541 -16.52 9.53 21.80
CA THR A 541 -15.87 9.17 23.09
C THR A 541 -14.35 9.23 22.97
N VAL A 542 -13.81 8.69 21.86
CA VAL A 542 -12.41 8.87 21.48
C VAL A 542 -12.33 9.37 20.04
N TYR A 543 -11.68 10.51 19.87
CA TYR A 543 -11.41 11.13 18.57
C TYR A 543 -9.91 11.10 18.26
N ALA A 544 -9.49 10.16 17.42
CA ALA A 544 -8.13 10.07 16.92
C ALA A 544 -7.91 11.05 15.76
N THR A 545 -7.15 12.12 16.04
CA THR A 545 -6.79 13.17 15.05
C THR A 545 -5.28 13.17 14.71
N GLY A 546 -4.47 12.43 15.48
CA GLY A 546 -3.05 12.19 15.20
C GLY A 546 -2.80 11.24 14.03
N ASN A 547 -1.53 11.05 13.63
CA ASN A 547 -1.19 10.43 12.34
C ASN A 547 -1.21 8.90 12.34
N TYR A 548 -0.93 8.28 13.49
CA TYR A 548 -1.07 6.84 13.64
C TYR A 548 -1.71 6.53 14.99
N PHE A 549 -2.81 5.77 14.96
CA PHE A 549 -3.51 5.36 16.18
C PHE A 549 -3.82 3.87 16.14
N TYR A 550 -3.22 3.09 17.03
CA TYR A 550 -3.48 1.65 17.14
C TYR A 550 -4.16 1.36 18.45
N ALA A 551 -5.24 0.59 18.41
CA ALA A 551 -5.91 0.10 19.60
C ALA A 551 -6.05 -1.42 19.56
N TYR A 552 -5.74 -2.03 20.70
CA TYR A 552 -5.87 -3.46 20.92
C TYR A 552 -6.76 -3.71 22.14
N ASN A 553 -7.78 -4.55 21.99
CA ASN A 553 -8.60 -5.06 23.11
C ASN A 553 -9.26 -3.98 23.97
N ILE A 554 -9.79 -2.93 23.34
CA ILE A 554 -10.47 -1.82 24.01
C ILE A 554 -11.90 -1.67 23.50
N ASN A 555 -12.80 -1.34 24.42
CA ASN A 555 -14.16 -0.94 24.10
C ASN A 555 -14.28 0.59 24.10
N PHE A 556 -14.64 1.18 22.97
CA PHE A 556 -14.99 2.59 22.84
C PHE A 556 -16.51 2.72 22.87
N ARG A 557 -17.07 3.38 23.87
CA ARG A 557 -18.51 3.35 24.10
C ARG A 557 -19.09 4.74 24.32
N ASN A 558 -20.07 5.10 23.50
CA ASN A 558 -20.92 6.25 23.74
C ASN A 558 -22.27 5.83 24.34
N ASP A 559 -22.54 6.28 25.56
CA ASP A 559 -23.74 5.91 26.34
C ASP A 559 -24.90 6.92 26.20
N ASN A 560 -24.84 7.88 25.25
CA ASN A 560 -25.87 8.91 25.06
C ASN A 560 -27.25 8.36 24.60
N GLY A 561 -27.32 7.08 24.23
CA GLY A 561 -28.56 6.39 23.85
C GLY A 561 -29.13 6.83 22.49
N THR A 562 -30.20 6.17 22.08
CA THR A 562 -30.90 6.44 20.82
C THR A 562 -31.77 7.69 20.95
N GLN A 563 -31.49 8.70 20.13
CA GLN A 563 -32.26 9.94 20.06
C GLN A 563 -32.36 10.38 18.59
N GLN A 564 -33.50 10.96 18.22
CA GLN A 564 -33.73 11.45 16.86
C GLN A 564 -32.77 12.60 16.53
N ASP A 565 -32.11 12.55 15.36
CA ASP A 565 -31.20 13.58 14.85
C ASP A 565 -29.99 13.87 15.77
N ILE A 566 -29.53 12.88 16.56
CA ILE A 566 -28.38 13.03 17.47
C ILE A 566 -27.28 12.02 17.13
N ALA A 567 -26.15 12.51 16.59
CA ALA A 567 -24.93 11.73 16.43
C ALA A 567 -24.33 11.41 17.81
N SER A 568 -23.98 10.14 18.04
CA SER A 568 -23.42 9.63 19.30
C SER A 568 -22.29 8.64 19.02
N LEU A 569 -21.09 9.17 18.78
CA LEU A 569 -19.94 8.40 18.31
C LEU A 569 -19.21 7.66 19.43
N GLY A 570 -18.95 6.37 19.23
CA GLY A 570 -18.01 5.62 20.08
C GLY A 570 -16.57 5.95 19.71
N PHE A 571 -16.26 6.00 18.41
CA PHE A 571 -14.92 6.27 17.92
C PHE A 571 -14.96 7.11 16.64
N ALA A 572 -14.04 8.05 16.52
CA ALA A 572 -13.83 8.82 15.30
C ALA A 572 -12.35 8.78 14.93
N VAL A 573 -12.08 8.61 13.63
CA VAL A 573 -10.75 8.81 13.07
C VAL A 573 -10.78 9.91 12.02
N LYS A 574 -9.97 10.95 12.26
CA LYS A 574 -9.55 11.96 11.27
C LYS A 574 -8.03 11.94 11.13
N SER A 575 -7.45 10.75 11.30
CA SER A 575 -6.02 10.57 11.22
C SER A 575 -5.53 11.04 9.85
N SER A 576 -4.45 11.82 9.83
CA SER A 576 -3.82 12.21 8.57
C SER A 576 -3.14 11.02 7.86
N LYS A 577 -3.05 9.84 8.52
CA LYS A 577 -2.59 8.58 7.92
C LYS A 577 -3.45 7.38 8.39
N TYR A 578 -3.01 6.55 9.32
CA TYR A 578 -3.58 5.20 9.53
C TYR A 578 -4.06 4.92 10.96
N ALA A 579 -5.22 4.29 11.09
CA ALA A 579 -5.72 3.75 12.34
C ALA A 579 -5.94 2.23 12.27
N LEU A 580 -5.64 1.56 13.38
CA LEU A 580 -5.79 0.11 13.54
C LEU A 580 -6.69 -0.18 14.74
N LEU A 581 -7.73 -0.99 14.55
CA LEU A 581 -8.54 -1.55 15.62
C LEU A 581 -8.41 -3.08 15.58
N TYR A 582 -7.83 -3.66 16.61
CA TYR A 582 -7.64 -5.10 16.71
C TYR A 582 -8.38 -5.64 17.93
N SER A 583 -9.34 -6.51 17.70
CA SER A 583 -10.16 -7.08 18.77
C SER A 583 -10.83 -6.00 19.65
N CYS A 584 -11.19 -4.86 19.07
CA CYS A 584 -11.83 -3.74 19.76
C CYS A 584 -13.36 -3.79 19.61
N GLN A 585 -14.06 -3.05 20.46
CA GLN A 585 -15.50 -2.84 20.32
C GLN A 585 -15.78 -1.34 20.18
N VAL A 586 -16.68 -0.95 19.28
CA VAL A 586 -17.13 0.43 19.10
C VAL A 586 -18.65 0.45 19.25
N TYR A 587 -19.15 1.18 20.25
CA TYR A 587 -20.57 1.32 20.53
C TYR A 587 -21.01 2.78 20.38
N GLY A 588 -22.13 2.98 19.71
CA GLY A 588 -22.81 4.26 19.63
C GLY A 588 -24.24 4.08 19.13
N ASN A 589 -24.80 5.16 18.60
CA ASN A 589 -26.06 5.14 17.88
C ASN A 589 -25.85 5.76 16.50
N GLN A 590 -26.55 6.86 16.19
CA GLN A 590 -26.40 7.49 14.89
C GLN A 590 -24.94 7.92 14.74
N ASP A 591 -24.37 7.65 13.58
CA ASP A 591 -23.01 8.02 13.22
C ASP A 591 -21.89 7.34 14.05
N THR A 592 -22.15 6.21 14.75
CA THR A 592 -21.22 5.54 15.72
C THR A 592 -19.71 5.59 15.41
N LEU A 593 -19.31 5.29 14.18
CA LEU A 593 -17.93 5.21 13.72
C LEU A 593 -17.69 6.14 12.53
N LEU A 594 -16.93 7.22 12.75
CA LEU A 594 -16.49 8.12 11.70
C LEU A 594 -15.12 7.73 11.15
N ILE A 595 -15.01 7.64 9.82
CA ILE A 595 -13.79 7.33 9.08
C ILE A 595 -13.48 8.45 8.08
N ASN A 596 -12.62 9.39 8.50
CA ASN A 596 -12.05 10.46 7.68
C ASN A 596 -10.51 10.33 7.61
N GLY A 597 -10.04 9.11 7.27
CA GLY A 597 -8.64 8.71 7.14
C GLY A 597 -8.56 7.26 6.65
N PHE A 598 -7.49 6.52 6.94
CA PHE A 598 -7.40 5.09 6.65
C PHE A 598 -7.61 4.26 7.92
N LEU A 599 -8.52 3.28 7.90
CA LEU A 599 -8.83 2.41 9.03
C LEU A 599 -8.77 0.94 8.62
N PHE A 600 -8.03 0.13 9.36
CA PHE A 600 -8.11 -1.34 9.30
C PHE A 600 -8.64 -1.84 10.64
N ALA A 601 -9.75 -2.58 10.59
CA ALA A 601 -10.38 -3.19 11.76
C ALA A 601 -10.37 -4.71 11.59
N PHE A 602 -9.82 -5.42 12.58
CA PHE A 602 -9.73 -6.88 12.54
C PHE A 602 -10.33 -7.49 13.80
N LYS A 603 -11.17 -8.53 13.62
CA LYS A 603 -11.89 -9.20 14.72
C LYS A 603 -12.53 -8.20 15.68
N SER A 604 -13.06 -7.10 15.17
CA SER A 604 -13.64 -6.04 15.98
C SER A 604 -15.17 -6.11 15.92
N TYR A 605 -15.82 -5.48 16.89
CA TYR A 605 -17.28 -5.40 16.96
C TYR A 605 -17.73 -3.95 16.86
N ILE A 606 -18.62 -3.64 15.92
CA ILE A 606 -19.12 -2.27 15.70
C ILE A 606 -20.64 -2.31 15.80
N GLU A 607 -21.21 -1.53 16.72
CA GLU A 607 -22.65 -1.50 16.99
C GLU A 607 -23.22 -0.08 16.93
N GLY A 608 -24.28 0.09 16.13
CA GLY A 608 -25.03 1.35 16.01
C GLY A 608 -26.32 1.23 15.20
N ASN A 609 -26.93 2.36 14.84
CA ASN A 609 -28.19 2.41 14.06
C ASN A 609 -28.09 3.20 12.75
N ILE A 610 -28.36 4.50 12.71
CA ILE A 610 -28.41 5.28 11.48
C ILE A 610 -26.99 5.62 11.04
N ASP A 611 -26.61 5.21 9.83
CA ASP A 611 -25.34 5.56 9.18
C ASP A 611 -24.13 5.30 10.08
N PHE A 612 -24.18 4.23 10.87
CA PHE A 612 -23.28 4.08 12.01
C PHE A 612 -21.83 3.78 11.61
N ILE A 613 -21.54 3.54 10.32
CA ILE A 613 -20.20 3.58 9.74
C ILE A 613 -20.21 4.58 8.57
N TRP A 614 -19.54 5.72 8.73
CA TRP A 614 -19.68 6.83 7.78
C TRP A 614 -18.39 7.65 7.64
N GLY A 615 -18.32 8.48 6.61
CA GLY A 615 -17.19 9.39 6.38
C GLY A 615 -16.68 9.37 4.94
N SER A 616 -15.57 10.05 4.69
CA SER A 616 -14.95 10.16 3.36
C SER A 616 -13.62 9.41 3.22
N GLY A 617 -13.26 8.59 4.21
CA GLY A 617 -12.00 7.85 4.27
C GLY A 617 -12.07 6.44 3.68
N SER A 618 -11.05 5.64 3.95
CA SER A 618 -10.93 4.23 3.54
C SER A 618 -11.01 3.31 4.76
N GLY A 619 -12.07 2.52 4.87
CA GLY A 619 -12.27 1.56 5.96
C GLY A 619 -12.23 0.11 5.46
N TYR A 620 -11.39 -0.74 6.05
CA TYR A 620 -11.32 -2.17 5.75
C TYR A 620 -11.56 -2.98 7.01
N PHE A 621 -12.65 -3.75 7.03
CA PHE A 621 -13.07 -4.58 8.15
C PHE A 621 -12.85 -6.04 7.76
N LEU A 622 -11.96 -6.72 8.46
CA LEU A 622 -11.66 -8.14 8.23
C LEU A 622 -12.14 -8.98 9.41
N ASN A 623 -12.91 -10.02 9.12
CA ASN A 623 -13.41 -10.99 10.11
C ASN A 623 -14.03 -10.32 11.35
N SER A 624 -14.78 -9.24 11.13
CA SER A 624 -15.36 -8.40 12.18
C SER A 624 -16.88 -8.60 12.24
N THR A 625 -17.49 -8.22 13.36
CA THR A 625 -18.94 -8.27 13.56
C THR A 625 -19.52 -6.87 13.47
N ILE A 626 -20.47 -6.68 12.56
CA ILE A 626 -21.17 -5.41 12.35
C ILE A 626 -22.62 -5.60 12.81
N ALA A 627 -23.02 -4.85 13.82
CA ALA A 627 -24.20 -5.11 14.62
C ALA A 627 -25.20 -3.94 14.60
N ALA A 628 -26.33 -4.10 13.92
CA ALA A 628 -27.39 -3.08 13.95
C ALA A 628 -28.16 -3.16 15.27
N ASN A 629 -28.38 -2.04 15.97
CA ASN A 629 -29.12 -2.02 17.23
C ASN A 629 -30.57 -1.49 17.12
N GLU A 630 -30.98 -1.12 15.90
CA GLU A 630 -32.32 -0.65 15.50
C GLU A 630 -32.66 -1.16 14.08
N ASP A 631 -33.95 -1.25 13.76
CA ASP A 631 -34.47 -1.58 12.41
C ASP A 631 -34.71 -0.29 11.60
N ASP A 632 -35.07 -0.41 10.32
CA ASP A 632 -35.36 0.73 9.42
C ASP A 632 -34.19 1.74 9.28
N ILE A 633 -32.95 1.23 9.24
CA ILE A 633 -31.72 2.03 9.16
C ILE A 633 -30.83 1.64 7.98
N ASN A 634 -29.73 2.38 7.79
CA ASN A 634 -28.64 2.02 6.89
C ASN A 634 -27.34 1.85 7.67
N ILE A 635 -26.58 0.79 7.38
CA ILE A 635 -25.31 0.52 8.06
C ILE A 635 -24.26 1.57 7.67
N THR A 636 -24.07 1.81 6.37
CA THR A 636 -23.02 2.71 5.89
C THR A 636 -23.52 3.97 5.18
N ALA A 637 -22.80 5.08 5.39
CA ALA A 637 -22.91 6.29 4.58
C ALA A 637 -21.52 6.77 4.11
N ASP A 638 -21.06 6.24 2.98
CA ASP A 638 -19.80 6.65 2.36
C ASP A 638 -19.95 7.98 1.61
N LYS A 639 -18.97 8.87 1.79
CA LYS A 639 -18.95 10.24 1.26
C LYS A 639 -17.88 10.46 0.20
N ARG A 640 -17.43 9.40 -0.48
CA ARG A 640 -16.41 9.54 -1.53
C ARG A 640 -16.84 10.56 -2.59
N THR A 641 -16.00 11.59 -2.80
CA THR A 641 -16.27 12.73 -3.70
C THR A 641 -15.63 12.61 -5.07
N THR A 642 -14.64 11.75 -5.24
CA THR A 642 -13.87 11.61 -6.49
C THR A 642 -13.60 10.13 -6.79
N ASN A 643 -13.53 9.78 -8.08
CA ASN A 643 -13.22 8.41 -8.52
C ASN A 643 -11.71 8.09 -8.49
N THR A 644 -10.87 9.07 -8.19
CA THR A 644 -9.40 8.96 -8.09
C THR A 644 -8.91 8.62 -6.68
N THR A 645 -9.68 8.93 -5.64
CA THR A 645 -9.34 8.59 -4.25
C THR A 645 -9.60 7.11 -3.96
N GLN A 646 -8.82 6.53 -3.02
CA GLN A 646 -9.02 5.18 -2.50
C GLN A 646 -10.14 5.10 -1.43
N ALA A 647 -10.94 6.15 -1.25
CA ALA A 647 -12.02 6.19 -0.26
C ALA A 647 -13.08 5.09 -0.48
N GLY A 648 -13.79 4.72 0.57
CA GLY A 648 -14.83 3.69 0.57
C GLY A 648 -14.69 2.70 1.72
N PHE A 649 -15.63 1.76 1.80
CA PHE A 649 -15.65 0.74 2.86
C PHE A 649 -15.65 -0.68 2.30
N VAL A 650 -14.81 -1.55 2.85
CA VAL A 650 -14.75 -2.98 2.52
C VAL A 650 -15.01 -3.79 3.76
N PHE A 651 -16.00 -4.67 3.69
CA PHE A 651 -16.27 -5.69 4.68
C PHE A 651 -15.86 -7.03 4.08
N ASP A 652 -14.79 -7.60 4.61
CA ASP A 652 -14.20 -8.87 4.19
C ASP A 652 -14.43 -9.92 5.30
N GLN A 653 -15.11 -11.01 4.97
CA GLN A 653 -15.38 -12.13 5.88
C GLN A 653 -16.10 -11.69 7.17
N CYS A 654 -16.91 -10.64 7.10
CA CYS A 654 -17.59 -10.07 8.27
C CYS A 654 -18.94 -10.76 8.55
N THR A 655 -19.40 -10.63 9.79
CA THR A 655 -20.73 -11.10 10.23
C THR A 655 -21.65 -9.90 10.45
N ILE A 656 -22.72 -9.81 9.65
CA ILE A 656 -23.67 -8.69 9.65
C ILE A 656 -25.00 -9.13 10.28
N VAL A 657 -25.23 -8.70 11.52
CA VAL A 657 -26.27 -9.25 12.42
C VAL A 657 -26.96 -8.17 13.26
N PRO A 658 -28.12 -8.44 13.89
CA PRO A 658 -28.63 -7.61 14.96
C PRO A 658 -27.68 -7.64 16.17
N ALA A 659 -27.59 -6.53 16.89
CA ALA A 659 -26.89 -6.44 18.15
C ALA A 659 -27.42 -7.44 19.18
N ALA A 660 -26.58 -7.83 20.12
CA ALA A 660 -26.94 -8.82 21.14
C ALA A 660 -28.22 -8.38 21.89
N GLY A 661 -29.21 -9.27 21.97
CA GLY A 661 -30.51 -8.98 22.58
C GLY A 661 -31.51 -8.25 21.67
N LYS A 662 -31.15 -7.94 20.43
CA LYS A 662 -32.06 -7.42 19.39
C LYS A 662 -32.48 -8.55 18.45
N SER A 663 -33.71 -8.50 17.95
CA SER A 663 -34.26 -9.52 17.03
C SER A 663 -35.46 -8.97 16.26
N GLY A 664 -35.86 -9.68 15.21
CA GLY A 664 -37.06 -9.35 14.43
C GLY A 664 -36.87 -8.26 13.38
N PHE A 665 -35.64 -7.78 13.18
CA PHE A 665 -35.35 -6.78 12.16
C PHE A 665 -35.54 -7.34 10.75
N THR A 666 -36.05 -6.51 9.84
CA THR A 666 -36.29 -6.88 8.44
C THR A 666 -35.98 -5.77 7.42
N SER A 667 -35.65 -4.57 7.91
CA SER A 667 -35.56 -3.34 7.11
C SER A 667 -34.20 -2.65 7.29
N VAL A 668 -33.12 -3.41 7.39
CA VAL A 668 -31.76 -2.86 7.49
C VAL A 668 -31.12 -2.81 6.10
N GLY A 669 -30.75 -1.62 5.64
CA GLY A 669 -29.94 -1.41 4.45
C GLY A 669 -28.45 -1.59 4.72
N LEU A 670 -27.73 -2.22 3.79
CA LEU A 670 -26.27 -2.31 3.74
C LEU A 670 -25.61 -0.92 3.63
N GLY A 671 -26.29 0.05 3.03
CA GLY A 671 -25.82 1.42 2.95
C GLY A 671 -26.67 2.35 2.08
N ARG A 672 -26.36 3.64 2.17
CA ARG A 672 -26.90 4.70 1.31
C ARG A 672 -25.84 5.76 0.92
N PRO A 673 -25.94 6.38 -0.26
CA PRO A 673 -24.84 7.18 -0.80
C PRO A 673 -24.87 8.62 -0.29
N TRP A 674 -24.02 8.96 0.68
CA TRP A 674 -23.90 10.36 1.07
C TRP A 674 -23.33 11.23 -0.06
N ASN A 675 -22.63 10.61 -1.01
CA ASN A 675 -22.16 11.28 -2.22
C ASN A 675 -22.25 10.41 -3.47
N ASP A 676 -22.24 11.03 -4.66
CA ASP A 676 -22.57 10.38 -5.94
C ASP A 676 -21.57 9.28 -6.35
N LEU A 677 -20.37 9.29 -5.77
CA LEU A 677 -19.29 8.33 -6.03
C LEU A 677 -19.06 7.38 -4.87
N ALA A 678 -20.05 7.23 -3.99
CA ALA A 678 -19.97 6.35 -2.82
C ALA A 678 -19.56 4.92 -3.20
N ARG A 679 -18.65 4.33 -2.43
CA ARG A 679 -18.05 3.02 -2.72
C ARG A 679 -18.04 2.13 -1.49
N VAL A 680 -18.79 1.04 -1.54
CA VAL A 680 -18.90 0.05 -0.44
C VAL A 680 -18.97 -1.36 -1.01
N ALA A 681 -18.24 -2.30 -0.42
CA ALA A 681 -18.27 -3.71 -0.79
C ALA A 681 -18.41 -4.64 0.41
N TYR A 682 -19.30 -5.63 0.30
CA TYR A 682 -19.43 -6.75 1.24
C TYR A 682 -18.98 -8.04 0.54
N ILE A 683 -17.94 -8.69 1.07
CA ILE A 683 -17.18 -9.75 0.42
C ILE A 683 -17.04 -10.92 1.40
N ASP A 684 -17.51 -12.10 0.99
CA ASP A 684 -17.51 -13.33 1.82
C ASP A 684 -18.18 -13.14 3.19
N CYS A 685 -19.15 -12.22 3.29
CA CYS A 685 -19.83 -11.90 4.55
C CYS A 685 -21.04 -12.79 4.81
N TYR A 686 -21.30 -13.09 6.09
CA TYR A 686 -22.59 -13.59 6.52
C TYR A 686 -23.59 -12.42 6.68
N LEU A 687 -24.67 -12.46 5.91
CA LEU A 687 -25.78 -11.51 6.00
C LEU A 687 -27.00 -12.18 6.64
N SER A 688 -27.37 -11.73 7.85
CA SER A 688 -28.57 -12.22 8.53
C SER A 688 -29.87 -11.75 7.86
N SER A 689 -31.01 -12.26 8.31
CA SER A 689 -32.33 -11.96 7.71
C SER A 689 -32.82 -10.53 7.97
N MET A 690 -32.03 -9.70 8.68
CA MET A 690 -32.35 -8.29 8.88
C MET A 690 -32.16 -7.45 7.63
N ILE A 691 -31.31 -7.92 6.71
CA ILE A 691 -30.99 -7.18 5.49
C ILE A 691 -32.22 -7.18 4.60
N GLU A 692 -32.70 -5.99 4.26
CA GLU A 692 -33.87 -5.83 3.40
C GLU A 692 -33.58 -6.35 1.98
N ALA A 693 -34.63 -6.72 1.24
CA ALA A 693 -34.48 -7.30 -0.09
C ALA A 693 -33.71 -6.36 -1.06
N ALA A 694 -34.01 -5.05 -1.00
CA ALA A 694 -33.33 -4.02 -1.79
C ALA A 694 -31.82 -3.94 -1.47
N GLY A 695 -31.44 -4.23 -0.23
CA GLY A 695 -30.07 -4.17 0.29
C GLY A 695 -29.50 -2.76 0.38
N TRP A 696 -29.79 -1.86 -0.56
CA TRP A 696 -29.20 -0.54 -0.67
C TRP A 696 -30.27 0.52 -0.88
N ASN A 697 -30.13 1.65 -0.19
CA ASN A 697 -31.08 2.75 -0.27
C ASN A 697 -30.50 3.93 -1.04
N GLN A 698 -31.37 4.66 -1.74
CA GLN A 698 -31.05 6.00 -2.24
C GLN A 698 -30.85 6.96 -1.06
N TRP A 699 -30.07 8.01 -1.24
CA TRP A 699 -29.86 9.00 -0.17
C TRP A 699 -31.18 9.67 0.24
N SER A 700 -31.93 10.14 -0.75
CA SER A 700 -33.29 10.65 -0.58
C SER A 700 -34.07 10.57 -1.89
N LYS A 701 -35.39 10.77 -1.85
CA LYS A 701 -36.22 10.83 -3.07
C LYS A 701 -35.87 12.02 -3.98
N SER A 702 -35.47 13.15 -3.41
CA SER A 702 -35.14 14.38 -4.15
C SER A 702 -33.71 14.37 -4.68
N THR A 703 -32.82 13.66 -3.98
CA THR A 703 -31.40 13.55 -4.32
C THR A 703 -31.02 12.07 -4.15
N PRO A 704 -31.24 11.21 -5.17
CA PRO A 704 -31.00 9.78 -5.03
C PRO A 704 -29.52 9.42 -4.90
N GLN A 705 -28.65 10.12 -5.65
CA GLN A 705 -27.18 9.98 -5.65
C GLN A 705 -26.70 8.57 -6.04
N THR A 706 -27.38 7.92 -6.99
CA THR A 706 -27.19 6.50 -7.33
C THR A 706 -26.42 6.23 -8.62
N ASP A 707 -26.16 7.24 -9.45
CA ASP A 707 -25.75 7.02 -10.84
C ASP A 707 -24.29 6.54 -11.00
N GLN A 708 -23.42 6.88 -10.05
CA GLN A 708 -21.97 6.61 -10.14
C GLN A 708 -21.43 5.88 -8.90
N VAL A 709 -22.32 5.32 -8.07
CA VAL A 709 -21.93 4.57 -6.88
C VAL A 709 -21.31 3.23 -7.26
N THR A 710 -20.47 2.70 -6.38
CA THR A 710 -19.96 1.33 -6.46
C THR A 710 -20.42 0.57 -5.22
N TYR A 711 -21.62 0.02 -5.27
CA TYR A 711 -22.19 -0.82 -4.22
C TYR A 711 -22.17 -2.27 -4.63
N GLY A 712 -21.26 -3.02 -4.02
CA GLY A 712 -20.89 -4.36 -4.46
C GLY A 712 -21.11 -5.43 -3.40
N GLU A 713 -21.57 -6.58 -3.85
CA GLU A 713 -21.59 -7.80 -3.05
C GLU A 713 -20.84 -8.91 -3.80
N TYR A 714 -20.01 -9.68 -3.10
CA TYR A 714 -19.24 -10.79 -3.65
C TYR A 714 -19.26 -11.97 -2.68
N HIS A 715 -19.79 -13.12 -3.11
CA HIS A 715 -19.78 -14.38 -2.33
C HIS A 715 -20.40 -14.32 -0.93
N ASN A 716 -21.23 -13.32 -0.65
CA ASN A 716 -21.96 -13.25 0.62
C ASN A 716 -22.94 -14.43 0.76
N TYR A 717 -23.19 -14.83 2.00
CA TYR A 717 -24.05 -15.97 2.33
C TYR A 717 -24.97 -15.65 3.52
N GLY A 718 -25.91 -16.55 3.81
CA GLY A 718 -26.91 -16.34 4.85
C GLY A 718 -28.26 -15.83 4.31
N PRO A 719 -29.29 -15.76 5.17
CA PRO A 719 -30.66 -15.49 4.74
C PRO A 719 -30.88 -14.08 4.15
N GLY A 720 -30.02 -13.10 4.46
CA GLY A 720 -30.07 -11.74 3.89
C GLY A 720 -29.30 -11.59 2.58
N ALA A 721 -28.58 -12.61 2.11
CA ALA A 721 -27.69 -12.53 0.94
C ALA A 721 -28.41 -12.77 -0.41
N ALA A 722 -29.74 -12.86 -0.43
CA ALA A 722 -30.49 -13.07 -1.66
C ALA A 722 -30.38 -11.88 -2.62
N VAL A 723 -29.91 -12.12 -3.84
CA VAL A 723 -29.54 -11.05 -4.79
C VAL A 723 -30.69 -10.56 -5.69
N CYS A 724 -31.75 -11.35 -5.87
CA CYS A 724 -32.80 -11.06 -6.86
C CYS A 724 -33.72 -9.88 -6.50
N GLY A 725 -33.63 -9.35 -5.28
CA GLY A 725 -34.39 -8.19 -4.83
C GLY A 725 -33.58 -6.88 -4.76
N ARG A 726 -32.28 -6.92 -5.09
CA ARG A 726 -31.37 -5.81 -4.86
C ARG A 726 -31.71 -4.58 -5.69
N ALA A 727 -31.37 -3.41 -5.15
CA ALA A 727 -31.50 -2.14 -5.84
C ALA A 727 -30.75 -2.16 -7.17
N ASN A 728 -31.34 -1.57 -8.20
CA ASN A 728 -30.82 -1.61 -9.58
C ASN A 728 -29.48 -0.89 -9.78
N PHE A 729 -29.09 -0.01 -8.85
CA PHE A 729 -27.81 0.71 -8.83
C PHE A 729 -26.72 -0.02 -8.02
N SER A 730 -27.04 -1.18 -7.43
CA SER A 730 -26.06 -2.08 -6.82
C SER A 730 -25.68 -3.20 -7.78
N GLN A 731 -24.57 -3.89 -7.51
CA GLN A 731 -24.05 -4.93 -8.38
C GLN A 731 -23.55 -6.14 -7.60
N GLN A 732 -23.75 -7.33 -8.17
CA GLN A 732 -22.94 -8.49 -7.82
C GLN A 732 -21.59 -8.32 -8.52
N LEU A 733 -20.52 -8.27 -7.73
CA LEU A 733 -19.18 -8.11 -8.25
C LEU A 733 -18.76 -9.39 -8.96
N THR A 734 -18.07 -9.23 -10.09
CA THR A 734 -17.31 -10.30 -10.74
C THR A 734 -15.88 -10.33 -10.23
N ASP A 735 -15.16 -11.43 -10.49
CA ASP A 735 -13.72 -11.56 -10.22
C ASP A 735 -12.90 -10.37 -10.74
N SER A 736 -13.22 -9.86 -11.93
CA SER A 736 -12.53 -8.72 -12.52
C SER A 736 -12.83 -7.40 -11.81
N SER A 737 -14.01 -7.26 -11.21
CA SER A 737 -14.43 -6.03 -10.54
C SER A 737 -14.11 -6.01 -9.05
N VAL A 738 -14.06 -7.19 -8.40
CA VAL A 738 -13.78 -7.33 -6.96
C VAL A 738 -12.30 -7.15 -6.64
N VAL A 739 -11.41 -7.34 -7.64
CA VAL A 739 -9.96 -7.18 -7.50
C VAL A 739 -9.54 -5.84 -6.87
N GLN A 740 -10.28 -4.76 -7.12
CA GLN A 740 -10.01 -3.43 -6.57
C GLN A 740 -10.19 -3.35 -5.04
N PHE A 741 -10.92 -4.31 -4.46
CA PHE A 741 -11.22 -4.38 -3.03
C PHE A 741 -10.28 -5.31 -2.28
N GLN A 742 -9.38 -6.05 -2.94
CA GLN A 742 -8.37 -6.85 -2.24
C GLN A 742 -7.52 -5.94 -1.36
N LEU A 743 -7.15 -6.38 -0.15
CA LEU A 743 -6.46 -5.53 0.84
C LEU A 743 -5.25 -4.77 0.26
N GLY A 744 -4.40 -5.45 -0.52
CA GLY A 744 -3.21 -4.88 -1.15
C GLY A 744 -3.47 -3.97 -2.35
N ASN A 745 -4.70 -3.97 -2.91
CA ASN A 745 -5.13 -3.06 -3.97
C ASN A 745 -5.97 -1.90 -3.41
N PHE A 746 -6.68 -2.14 -2.31
CA PHE A 746 -7.53 -1.17 -1.66
C PHE A 746 -6.73 -0.09 -0.92
N PHE A 747 -5.65 -0.49 -0.23
CA PHE A 747 -4.68 0.44 0.36
C PHE A 747 -3.43 0.57 -0.53
N THR A 748 -2.91 1.80 -0.72
CA THR A 748 -1.63 2.03 -1.42
C THR A 748 -0.44 1.29 -0.80
N THR A 749 -0.46 1.12 0.52
CA THR A 749 0.49 0.31 1.28
C THR A 749 -0.21 -0.28 2.49
N THR A 750 0.23 -1.49 2.87
CA THR A 750 -0.28 -2.20 4.04
C THR A 750 0.77 -2.39 5.13
N SER A 751 1.96 -1.81 4.98
CA SER A 751 3.09 -1.99 5.92
C SER A 751 2.84 -1.47 7.34
N TRP A 752 1.78 -0.68 7.53
CA TRP A 752 1.33 -0.15 8.81
C TRP A 752 0.39 -1.09 9.57
N ILE A 753 -0.10 -2.15 8.91
CA ILE A 753 -0.93 -3.18 9.54
C ILE A 753 -0.02 -4.12 10.33
N ASP A 754 -0.35 -4.36 11.60
CA ASP A 754 0.35 -5.35 12.42
C ASP A 754 -0.06 -6.78 12.02
N TYR A 755 0.53 -7.27 10.93
CA TYR A 755 0.29 -8.62 10.40
C TYR A 755 0.71 -9.74 11.35
N SER A 756 1.51 -9.45 12.38
CA SER A 756 1.85 -10.47 13.40
C SER A 756 0.61 -10.92 14.19
N ARG A 757 -0.42 -10.07 14.26
CA ARG A 757 -1.67 -10.37 14.99
C ARG A 757 -2.81 -10.83 14.09
N VAL A 758 -2.76 -10.53 12.79
CA VAL A 758 -3.79 -10.98 11.85
C VAL A 758 -3.62 -12.48 11.62
N ASP A 759 -4.65 -13.28 11.86
CA ASP A 759 -4.63 -14.75 11.72
C ASP A 759 -5.63 -15.27 10.67
N VAL A 760 -6.22 -14.35 9.91
CA VAL A 760 -7.10 -14.67 8.77
C VAL A 760 -6.54 -14.02 7.53
N GLN A 761 -6.48 -14.80 6.47
CA GLN A 761 -6.07 -14.34 5.16
C GLN A 761 -7.17 -13.46 4.56
N PRO A 762 -6.90 -12.18 4.21
CA PRO A 762 -7.83 -11.36 3.44
C PRO A 762 -8.20 -12.05 2.13
N PHE A 763 -9.40 -11.77 1.62
CA PHE A 763 -9.90 -12.45 0.43
C PHE A 763 -8.96 -12.28 -0.77
N VAL A 764 -8.92 -13.33 -1.60
CA VAL A 764 -8.18 -13.36 -2.86
C VAL A 764 -9.13 -13.76 -3.97
N VAL A 765 -9.05 -13.05 -5.10
CA VAL A 765 -9.90 -13.34 -6.27
C VAL A 765 -9.71 -14.78 -6.75
N GLY A 766 -10.80 -15.44 -7.12
CA GLY A 766 -10.76 -16.76 -7.78
C GLY A 766 -10.83 -17.96 -6.83
N ILE A 767 -11.07 -17.76 -5.53
CA ILE A 767 -11.28 -18.84 -4.56
C ILE A 767 -12.77 -18.86 -4.16
N GLY A 768 -13.62 -19.55 -4.94
CA GLY A 768 -15.05 -19.72 -4.61
C GLY A 768 -15.95 -19.73 -5.85
N SER A 769 -17.12 -20.38 -5.75
CA SER A 769 -18.12 -20.37 -6.81
C SER A 769 -19.08 -19.20 -6.58
N ALA A 770 -19.22 -18.30 -7.57
CA ALA A 770 -20.22 -17.24 -7.52
C ALA A 770 -21.64 -17.81 -7.29
N PRO A 771 -22.52 -17.13 -6.51
CA PRO A 771 -23.91 -17.50 -6.45
C PRO A 771 -24.54 -17.47 -7.85
N LEU A 772 -25.44 -18.42 -8.13
CA LEU A 772 -26.11 -18.51 -9.42
C LEU A 772 -26.80 -17.17 -9.77
N PRO A 773 -26.56 -16.61 -10.98
CA PRO A 773 -27.29 -15.42 -11.42
C PRO A 773 -28.80 -15.73 -11.45
N CYS A 774 -29.64 -14.74 -11.12
CA CYS A 774 -31.09 -14.91 -11.21
C CYS A 774 -31.44 -15.36 -12.63
N ALA A 775 -32.01 -16.55 -12.77
CA ALA A 775 -32.47 -17.05 -14.04
C ALA A 775 -33.52 -16.09 -14.60
N THR A 776 -33.19 -15.39 -15.68
CA THR A 776 -34.19 -14.68 -16.49
C THR A 776 -35.03 -15.75 -17.20
N VAL A 777 -36.20 -16.04 -16.63
CA VAL A 777 -37.20 -16.86 -17.32
C VAL A 777 -37.80 -16.00 -18.43
N SER A 778 -37.09 -15.92 -19.55
CA SER A 778 -37.63 -15.46 -20.82
C SER A 778 -38.54 -16.57 -21.35
N SER A 779 -39.82 -16.55 -21.01
CA SER A 779 -40.79 -17.47 -21.59
C SER A 779 -41.07 -17.08 -23.05
N SER A 780 -40.19 -17.50 -23.96
CA SER A 780 -40.45 -17.55 -25.40
C SER A 780 -40.69 -18.99 -25.80
N SER A 781 -41.95 -19.44 -25.74
CA SER A 781 -42.37 -20.71 -26.32
C SER A 781 -42.45 -20.57 -27.84
N THR A 782 -41.50 -21.17 -28.56
CA THR A 782 -41.60 -21.32 -30.02
C THR A 782 -41.77 -22.80 -30.33
N ILE A 783 -42.99 -23.19 -30.71
CA ILE A 783 -43.31 -24.49 -31.28
C ILE A 783 -42.65 -24.54 -32.67
N ILE A 784 -41.75 -25.50 -32.87
CA ILE A 784 -41.22 -25.81 -34.20
C ILE A 784 -42.26 -26.65 -34.93
N LEU A 785 -42.82 -26.12 -36.02
CA LEU A 785 -43.47 -26.90 -37.06
C LEU A 785 -42.62 -26.77 -38.35
N PRO A 786 -42.29 -27.86 -39.06
CA PRO A 786 -41.40 -27.78 -40.21
C PRO A 786 -42.20 -27.51 -41.47
N THR A 787 -41.81 -26.52 -42.28
CA THR A 787 -42.03 -26.54 -43.73
C THR A 787 -41.13 -25.57 -44.49
N SER A 788 -40.85 -26.00 -45.70
CA SER A 788 -39.88 -25.57 -46.70
C SER A 788 -40.15 -24.23 -47.42
N THR A 789 -39.02 -23.63 -47.82
CA THR A 789 -38.73 -22.90 -49.08
C THR A 789 -39.38 -21.54 -49.44
N SER A 790 -38.44 -20.66 -49.84
CA SER A 790 -38.47 -19.62 -50.89
C SER A 790 -39.01 -18.20 -50.58
N SER A 791 -38.06 -17.26 -50.64
CA SER A 791 -38.08 -15.93 -51.29
C SER A 791 -39.27 -14.98 -51.11
N ALA A 792 -39.02 -13.80 -50.52
CA ALA A 792 -39.11 -12.47 -51.17
C ALA A 792 -39.37 -11.32 -50.16
N SER A 793 -38.52 -10.29 -50.27
CA SER A 793 -38.70 -8.83 -50.12
C SER A 793 -39.91 -8.17 -49.39
N THR A 794 -39.52 -7.13 -48.62
CA THR A 794 -40.10 -5.77 -48.44
C THR A 794 -41.29 -5.46 -47.50
N SER A 795 -41.04 -4.40 -46.70
CA SER A 795 -41.90 -3.26 -46.28
C SER A 795 -43.04 -3.40 -45.25
N THR A 796 -42.81 -2.74 -44.10
CA THR A 796 -43.68 -1.77 -43.37
C THR A 796 -45.20 -1.81 -43.53
N LEU A 797 -45.97 -1.95 -42.44
CA LEU A 797 -46.80 -0.90 -41.79
C LEU A 797 -47.77 -1.44 -40.73
N SER A 798 -47.97 -0.57 -39.75
CA SER A 798 -48.88 -0.44 -38.61
C SER A 798 -50.34 -0.97 -38.64
N SER A 799 -50.82 -1.24 -37.41
CA SER A 799 -52.09 -0.79 -36.76
C SER A 799 -53.23 -1.79 -36.47
N THR A 800 -53.56 -1.91 -35.17
CA THR A 800 -54.89 -1.90 -34.49
C THR A 800 -56.12 -2.49 -35.21
N SER A 801 -56.99 -3.35 -34.65
CA SER A 801 -57.79 -3.18 -33.41
C SER A 801 -58.83 -4.32 -33.23
N SER A 802 -59.21 -4.55 -31.96
CA SER A 802 -60.54 -4.88 -31.38
C SER A 802 -61.40 -6.11 -31.78
N SER A 803 -61.69 -6.91 -30.73
CA SER A 803 -63.01 -7.41 -30.24
C SER A 803 -63.83 -8.45 -31.02
N SER A 804 -64.14 -9.60 -30.40
CA SER A 804 -65.42 -9.90 -29.71
C SER A 804 -65.78 -11.41 -29.64
N LEU A 805 -65.93 -11.91 -28.40
CA LEU A 805 -66.96 -12.81 -27.81
C LEU A 805 -67.33 -14.21 -28.42
N PRO A 806 -67.91 -15.13 -27.60
CA PRO A 806 -67.54 -16.56 -27.49
C PRO A 806 -68.52 -17.53 -28.17
N PRO A 807 -68.24 -18.86 -28.19
CA PRO A 807 -69.04 -19.75 -27.34
C PRO A 807 -68.32 -21.00 -26.79
N THR A 808 -68.89 -21.48 -25.69
CA THR A 808 -68.61 -22.68 -24.91
C THR A 808 -68.45 -23.96 -25.72
N THR A 809 -67.43 -24.77 -25.43
CA THR A 809 -67.39 -26.21 -25.73
C THR A 809 -66.86 -26.95 -24.51
N ILE A 810 -67.65 -27.90 -24.02
CA ILE A 810 -67.27 -28.88 -23.00
C ILE A 810 -66.41 -29.95 -23.69
N LEU A 811 -65.20 -30.19 -23.19
CA LEU A 811 -64.40 -31.36 -23.57
C LEU A 811 -63.86 -32.03 -22.31
N LEU A 812 -64.14 -33.35 -22.19
CA LEU A 812 -63.55 -34.23 -21.20
C LEU A 812 -62.04 -34.32 -21.41
N THR A 813 -61.25 -34.12 -20.35
CA THR A 813 -59.82 -34.42 -20.37
C THR A 813 -59.50 -35.51 -19.36
N LYS A 814 -58.99 -36.62 -19.90
CA LYS A 814 -58.37 -37.74 -19.19
C LYS A 814 -57.00 -37.27 -18.67
N THR A 815 -56.79 -37.27 -17.36
CA THR A 815 -55.47 -36.97 -16.78
C THR A 815 -54.60 -38.23 -16.83
N VAL A 816 -53.50 -38.16 -17.59
CA VAL A 816 -52.35 -39.07 -17.45
C VAL A 816 -51.30 -38.31 -16.64
N THR A 817 -50.74 -38.95 -15.62
CA THR A 817 -49.63 -38.41 -14.83
C THR A 817 -48.36 -39.15 -15.23
N ASP A 818 -47.49 -38.50 -16.00
CA ASP A 818 -46.09 -38.94 -16.13
C ASP A 818 -45.25 -38.16 -15.12
N LYS A 819 -44.57 -38.90 -14.23
CA LYS A 819 -43.58 -38.38 -13.30
C LYS A 819 -42.21 -38.55 -13.95
N GLU A 820 -41.55 -37.46 -14.32
CA GLU A 820 -40.11 -37.48 -14.54
C GLU A 820 -39.37 -37.11 -13.26
N THR A 821 -38.40 -37.95 -12.88
CA THR A 821 -37.43 -37.68 -11.81
C THR A 821 -36.08 -37.58 -12.48
N LEU A 822 -35.45 -36.41 -12.43
CA LEU A 822 -34.09 -36.21 -12.90
C LEU A 822 -33.12 -36.26 -11.71
N PHE A 823 -32.01 -36.99 -11.87
CA PHE A 823 -30.93 -37.08 -10.89
C PHE A 823 -29.66 -36.49 -11.51
N THR A 824 -28.94 -35.67 -10.75
CA THR A 824 -27.58 -35.22 -11.11
C THR A 824 -26.63 -35.71 -10.04
N THR A 825 -25.68 -36.57 -10.42
CA THR A 825 -24.59 -37.03 -9.55
C THR A 825 -23.37 -36.16 -9.81
N PHE A 826 -22.86 -35.49 -8.78
CA PHE A 826 -21.57 -34.79 -8.85
C PHE A 826 -20.49 -35.71 -8.29
N THR A 827 -19.52 -36.07 -9.12
CA THR A 827 -18.26 -36.67 -8.69
C THR A 827 -17.17 -35.59 -8.74
N SER A 828 -16.65 -35.17 -7.59
CA SER A 828 -15.43 -34.36 -7.53
C SER A 828 -14.19 -35.22 -7.83
N ALA A 829 -13.16 -34.63 -8.43
CA ALA A 829 -11.88 -35.30 -8.66
C ALA A 829 -11.15 -35.62 -7.35
N ASP A 830 -10.39 -36.72 -7.33
CA ASP A 830 -9.64 -37.20 -6.17
C ASP A 830 -8.59 -36.16 -5.72
N ILE A 831 -8.63 -35.73 -4.45
CA ILE A 831 -7.57 -34.92 -3.84
C ILE A 831 -6.59 -35.89 -3.16
N THR A 832 -5.35 -35.94 -3.67
CA THR A 832 -4.26 -36.71 -3.05
C THR A 832 -3.40 -35.77 -2.23
N SER A 833 -3.40 -35.92 -0.90
CA SER A 833 -2.49 -35.21 -0.01
C SER A 833 -1.34 -36.13 0.40
N THR A 834 -0.09 -35.69 0.19
CA THR A 834 1.12 -36.41 0.61
C THR A 834 1.82 -35.57 1.67
N ALA A 835 1.92 -36.09 2.91
CA ALA A 835 2.67 -35.46 3.99
C ALA A 835 3.88 -36.33 4.35
N THR A 836 5.07 -35.71 4.40
CA THR A 836 6.33 -36.37 4.79
C THR A 836 6.74 -35.81 6.15
N SER A 837 6.91 -36.66 7.17
CA SER A 837 7.45 -36.26 8.48
C SER A 837 8.68 -37.08 8.83
N MET A 838 9.73 -36.41 9.32
CA MET A 838 10.85 -37.05 9.99
C MET A 838 10.62 -37.00 11.50
N VAL A 839 10.72 -38.14 12.17
CA VAL A 839 10.75 -38.23 13.63
C VAL A 839 12.14 -38.73 14.01
N THR A 840 12.85 -37.97 14.83
CA THR A 840 14.12 -38.39 15.42
C THR A 840 13.85 -38.77 16.87
N GLU A 841 13.96 -40.05 17.20
CA GLU A 841 14.07 -40.51 18.59
C GLU A 841 15.49 -41.05 18.81
N ASP A 842 16.19 -40.45 19.78
CA ASP A 842 17.56 -40.82 20.15
C ASP A 842 17.55 -42.01 21.11
N HIS A 843 17.84 -43.18 20.55
CA HIS A 843 18.31 -44.33 21.32
C HIS A 843 19.64 -44.77 20.73
N GLY A 844 20.73 -44.36 21.38
CA GLY A 844 22.11 -44.61 20.97
C GLY A 844 22.40 -46.06 20.57
N SER A 845 22.29 -46.33 19.26
CA SER A 845 22.99 -47.33 18.45
C SER A 845 22.54 -47.16 17.00
N THR A 846 23.48 -46.85 16.11
CA THR A 846 23.22 -46.46 14.72
C THR A 846 22.69 -47.63 13.88
N VAL A 847 21.40 -47.59 13.52
CA VAL A 847 20.86 -48.29 12.35
C VAL A 847 19.83 -47.37 11.68
N THR A 848 20.07 -47.00 10.42
CA THR A 848 19.14 -46.18 9.62
C THR A 848 18.13 -47.08 8.89
N PRO A 849 16.81 -47.02 9.15
CA PRO A 849 15.81 -47.72 8.33
C PRO A 849 15.27 -46.83 7.20
N ALA A 850 14.72 -47.47 6.16
CA ALA A 850 14.19 -46.82 4.95
C ALA A 850 12.89 -46.04 5.21
N VAL A 851 12.70 -44.95 4.46
CA VAL A 851 11.53 -44.06 4.49
C VAL A 851 10.23 -44.84 4.24
N MET A 852 9.24 -44.70 5.13
CA MET A 852 7.87 -45.18 4.88
C MET A 852 6.95 -44.02 4.48
N THR A 853 6.33 -44.14 3.30
CA THR A 853 5.31 -43.23 2.79
C THR A 853 3.93 -43.76 3.19
N LYS A 854 3.08 -42.93 3.81
CA LYS A 854 1.67 -43.28 4.08
C LYS A 854 0.76 -42.34 3.29
N THR A 855 0.00 -42.90 2.35
CA THR A 855 -1.00 -42.19 1.55
C THR A 855 -2.39 -42.51 2.12
N THR A 856 -3.19 -41.48 2.40
CA THR A 856 -4.59 -41.64 2.82
C THR A 856 -5.49 -40.98 1.77
N THR A 857 -6.53 -41.68 1.34
CA THR A 857 -7.52 -41.19 0.36
C THR A 857 -8.90 -41.21 1.01
N ASP A 858 -9.47 -40.04 1.30
CA ASP A 858 -10.85 -39.92 1.78
C ASP A 858 -11.81 -39.66 0.63
N LYS A 859 -12.76 -40.58 0.41
CA LYS A 859 -13.85 -40.44 -0.57
C LYS A 859 -15.13 -40.02 0.15
N ALA A 860 -15.56 -38.78 -0.01
CA ALA A 860 -16.88 -38.32 0.40
C ALA A 860 -17.76 -38.15 -0.85
N SER A 861 -18.88 -38.88 -0.90
CA SER A 861 -19.92 -38.72 -1.92
C SER A 861 -21.20 -38.27 -1.23
N THR A 862 -21.64 -37.04 -1.50
CA THR A 862 -22.91 -36.51 -1.02
C THR A 862 -23.93 -36.55 -2.16
N THR A 863 -24.95 -37.40 -2.03
CA THR A 863 -26.10 -37.41 -2.95
C THR A 863 -27.21 -36.54 -2.37
N VAL A 864 -27.58 -35.46 -3.08
CA VAL A 864 -28.66 -34.55 -2.66
C VAL A 864 -29.91 -34.85 -3.50
N PHE A 865 -31.04 -35.08 -2.83
CA PHE A 865 -32.34 -35.28 -3.47
C PHE A 865 -33.12 -33.97 -3.48
N PHE A 866 -33.58 -33.53 -4.65
CA PHE A 866 -34.56 -32.44 -4.76
C PHE A 866 -35.86 -32.98 -5.31
N THR A 867 -36.97 -32.73 -4.60
CA THR A 867 -38.33 -32.99 -5.11
C THR A 867 -38.99 -31.65 -5.37
N THR A 868 -39.06 -31.24 -6.64
CA THR A 868 -39.78 -30.01 -7.01
C THR A 868 -41.26 -30.32 -7.17
N THR A 869 -42.09 -29.80 -6.27
CA THR A 869 -43.55 -29.85 -6.42
C THR A 869 -44.02 -28.51 -6.98
N VAL A 870 -44.52 -28.48 -8.21
CA VAL A 870 -45.09 -27.27 -8.81
C VAL A 870 -46.60 -27.25 -8.51
N ALA A 871 -47.06 -26.30 -7.68
CA ALA A 871 -48.48 -26.12 -7.40
C ALA A 871 -49.12 -25.11 -8.37
N ALA A 872 -50.26 -25.47 -8.96
CA ALA A 872 -51.13 -24.55 -9.70
C ALA A 872 -52.03 -23.73 -8.75
N LYS A 873 -52.31 -22.46 -9.11
CA LYS A 873 -53.38 -21.60 -8.54
C LYS A 873 -54.77 -22.24 -8.75
N THR A 874 -55.84 -22.03 -7.97
CA THR A 874 -56.12 -22.04 -6.52
C THR A 874 -57.60 -22.43 -6.44
N SER A 875 -58.01 -23.35 -5.55
CA SER A 875 -59.21 -23.19 -4.69
C SER A 875 -59.33 -24.30 -3.65
N THR A 876 -59.70 -23.84 -2.47
CA THR A 876 -59.67 -24.33 -1.09
C THR A 876 -60.32 -25.69 -0.79
N ILE A 877 -59.61 -26.56 -0.03
CA ILE A 877 -60.12 -27.26 1.18
C ILE A 877 -58.96 -27.41 2.18
N VAL A 878 -59.26 -27.18 3.46
CA VAL A 878 -58.41 -27.26 4.66
C VAL A 878 -58.05 -28.71 5.03
N SER A 879 -56.79 -28.99 5.40
CA SER A 879 -56.49 -29.92 6.52
C SER A 879 -55.07 -29.71 7.08
N THR A 880 -54.98 -29.62 8.40
CA THR A 880 -53.74 -29.60 9.19
C THR A 880 -53.16 -31.02 9.32
N THR A 881 -51.85 -31.21 9.20
CA THR A 881 -51.15 -32.33 9.86
C THR A 881 -49.72 -31.95 10.23
N VAL A 882 -49.40 -32.13 11.51
CA VAL A 882 -48.08 -31.99 12.13
C VAL A 882 -47.23 -33.19 11.76
N VAL A 883 -45.99 -33.00 11.32
CA VAL A 883 -44.97 -34.05 11.31
C VAL A 883 -43.70 -33.52 11.97
N SER A 884 -43.40 -34.10 13.13
CA SER A 884 -42.13 -33.99 13.85
C SER A 884 -41.11 -34.90 13.15
N MET A 885 -39.90 -34.42 12.90
CA MET A 885 -38.78 -35.26 12.47
C MET A 885 -37.73 -35.34 13.58
N VAL A 886 -37.60 -36.55 14.13
CA VAL A 886 -36.50 -37.01 14.97
C VAL A 886 -35.40 -37.51 14.03
N SER A 887 -34.20 -36.94 14.11
CA SER A 887 -33.02 -37.50 13.46
C SER A 887 -32.50 -38.71 14.24
N THR A 888 -32.41 -39.87 13.59
CA THR A 888 -31.64 -41.02 14.10
C THR A 888 -30.38 -41.15 13.26
N VAL A 889 -29.21 -41.06 13.89
CA VAL A 889 -27.91 -41.34 13.27
C VAL A 889 -27.55 -42.79 13.59
N THR A 890 -27.23 -43.58 12.55
CA THR A 890 -26.69 -44.94 12.71
C THR A 890 -25.20 -44.90 12.36
N PRO A 891 -24.27 -45.32 13.23
CA PRO A 891 -22.85 -45.35 12.90
C PRO A 891 -22.50 -46.59 12.05
N LEU A 892 -21.59 -46.42 11.07
CA LEU A 892 -21.07 -47.50 10.23
C LEU A 892 -20.05 -48.39 10.98
N PRO A 893 -19.96 -49.69 10.66
CA PRO A 893 -19.00 -50.62 11.26
C PRO A 893 -17.57 -50.41 10.71
N SER A 894 -16.57 -50.54 11.59
CA SER A 894 -15.15 -50.55 11.23
C SER A 894 -14.61 -51.98 11.09
N THR A 895 -13.80 -52.19 10.06
CA THR A 895 -13.17 -53.47 9.73
C THR A 895 -11.66 -53.35 9.96
N ILE A 896 -11.05 -54.31 10.64
CA ILE A 896 -9.60 -54.38 10.83
C ILE A 896 -9.12 -55.68 10.18
N THR A 897 -8.04 -55.58 9.40
CA THR A 897 -7.31 -56.70 8.79
C THR A 897 -5.92 -56.70 9.38
N ASP A 898 -5.43 -57.86 9.80
CA ASP A 898 -4.05 -58.06 10.27
C ASP A 898 -3.14 -58.65 9.17
N ASP A 899 -1.83 -58.62 9.41
CA ASP A 899 -0.76 -58.83 8.42
C ASP A 899 -0.63 -60.27 7.87
N GLU A 900 -1.57 -61.17 8.17
CA GLU A 900 -1.69 -62.48 7.51
C GLU A 900 -3.00 -62.68 6.73
N GLY A 901 -3.79 -61.61 6.54
CA GLY A 901 -4.86 -61.59 5.53
C GLY A 901 -6.19 -62.27 5.93
N SER A 902 -6.54 -62.29 7.22
CA SER A 902 -7.88 -62.67 7.68
C SER A 902 -8.63 -61.46 8.25
N THR A 903 -9.94 -61.35 7.98
CA THR A 903 -10.77 -60.19 8.37
C THR A 903 -11.83 -60.59 9.39
N SER A 904 -12.05 -59.79 10.44
CA SER A 904 -13.16 -59.97 11.41
C SER A 904 -13.78 -58.63 11.84
N THR A 905 -15.11 -58.57 11.93
CA THR A 905 -15.90 -57.36 12.24
C THR A 905 -16.50 -57.46 13.65
N VAL A 906 -16.34 -56.42 14.49
CA VAL A 906 -16.97 -56.35 15.83
C VAL A 906 -17.67 -54.99 16.03
N THR A 907 -18.96 -55.02 16.39
CA THR A 907 -19.76 -53.83 16.74
C THR A 907 -20.05 -53.82 18.24
N LYS A 908 -19.67 -52.76 18.98
CA LYS A 908 -20.07 -52.54 20.39
C LYS A 908 -21.06 -51.38 20.49
N PHE A 909 -22.15 -51.59 21.23
CA PHE A 909 -23.15 -50.57 21.57
C PHE A 909 -22.96 -50.08 23.00
N SER A 910 -23.09 -48.76 23.22
CA SER A 910 -23.30 -48.19 24.56
C SER A 910 -24.36 -47.08 24.50
N THR A 911 -25.46 -47.27 25.23
CA THR A 911 -26.57 -46.31 25.41
C THR A 911 -26.38 -45.46 26.68
N PRO A 912 -26.72 -44.16 26.69
CA PRO A 912 -27.01 -43.44 27.93
C PRO A 912 -28.50 -43.48 28.30
N LYS A 913 -28.77 -43.87 29.55
CA LYS A 913 -30.02 -43.66 30.30
C LYS A 913 -30.03 -42.26 30.94
N GLY A 914 -31.20 -41.66 31.15
CA GLY A 914 -31.41 -40.68 32.24
C GLY A 914 -32.40 -39.55 31.95
N THR A 915 -33.37 -39.36 32.84
CA THR A 915 -34.66 -38.65 32.68
C THR A 915 -34.80 -37.48 33.67
N CYS A 916 -35.54 -36.40 33.33
CA CYS A 916 -36.55 -35.72 34.20
C CYS A 916 -37.20 -34.52 33.45
N LYS A 917 -38.46 -34.59 32.98
CA LYS A 917 -39.76 -34.20 33.61
C LYS A 917 -39.95 -32.72 33.94
N PHE A 918 -40.89 -32.05 33.24
CA PHE A 918 -41.87 -31.14 33.84
C PHE A 918 -43.24 -31.29 33.15
N MET A 919 -44.30 -31.27 33.96
CA MET A 919 -45.71 -31.54 33.62
C MET A 919 -46.42 -30.31 33.05
N PHE A 920 -47.35 -30.52 32.11
CA PHE A 920 -48.40 -29.57 31.74
C PHE A 920 -49.73 -29.97 32.38
N THR A 921 -50.44 -28.98 32.92
CA THR A 921 -51.85 -29.06 33.31
C THR A 921 -52.74 -28.53 32.17
N GLU A 922 -53.73 -29.32 31.75
CA GLU A 922 -54.78 -28.94 30.82
C GLU A 922 -55.81 -27.99 31.46
N THR A 923 -56.31 -27.01 30.70
CA THR A 923 -57.72 -26.61 30.80
C THR A 923 -58.25 -26.10 29.45
N LYS A 924 -59.29 -26.78 28.95
CA LYS A 924 -60.15 -26.46 27.78
C LYS A 924 -60.81 -25.08 27.89
N VAL A 925 -60.99 -24.36 26.77
CA VAL A 925 -62.28 -23.72 26.40
C VAL A 925 -62.45 -23.64 24.86
N ARG A 926 -63.69 -23.87 24.42
CA ARG A 926 -64.25 -23.95 23.06
C ARG A 926 -64.22 -22.64 22.26
N ALA A 927 -64.22 -22.80 20.94
CA ALA A 927 -64.58 -21.79 19.95
C ALA A 927 -66.05 -21.32 20.06
N LYS A 928 -66.28 -20.05 19.71
CA LYS A 928 -67.58 -19.53 19.25
C LYS A 928 -67.33 -18.45 18.19
N LEU A 929 -67.83 -18.68 16.98
CA LEU A 929 -68.02 -17.67 15.93
C LEU A 929 -69.01 -16.59 16.42
N VAL A 930 -68.87 -15.34 15.94
CA VAL A 930 -69.91 -14.54 15.24
C VAL A 930 -69.30 -13.21 14.76
N SER A 931 -69.67 -12.87 13.51
CA SER A 931 -69.56 -11.62 12.72
C SER A 931 -68.18 -11.08 12.36
#